data_AF-A0A969L9H1-F1
#
_entry.id   AF-A0A969L9H1-F1
#
_cell.length_a   1.000
_cell.length_b   1.000
_cell.length_c   1.000
_cell.angle_alpha   90.00
_cell.angle_beta   90.00
_cell.angle_gamma   90.00
#
_symmetry.space_group_name_H-M   'P 1'
#
loop_
_entity.id
_entity.type
_entity.pdbx_description
1 polymer ?
#
loop_
_entity_poly.entity_id
_entity_poly.type
_entity_poly.pdbx_seq_one_letter_code
_entity_poly.pdbx_strand_id
1 'polypeptide(L)'
;MATVRSGLVKAVAWSMSLLLILSVLAMPVQPVSTVQAAELPTVRFAQFNASLNRSSEGQLITDLSTPDNAQAQVIAEIIQRVNPDVVLINEFDYNAAQPNTAAELFLENYLNVGQNGANPIDFTYYYVAPSNTGIPSGFDFNNNGEVGGGDDAFGFGFFPGQFGMILYSKYPIVDADVRTFQNFLWKDMPGALLPDDPNTPAPADWYSNAELNVFRLSSKSHWDVPINIDGTIVHALVSHPTPPVFDGPEDRNGTRNHDEIRFWADYVTSGKGDYIYDDDEGPANPSGGLPADARFVIMGDQNADPFDGDSTMNAVLQLLDNPFINTTRTPVAPGGVEAAANQGGANANHRGFPGFDTADFADGTPGNLRADYVLPSNNLGIAEAGIFWPTSDSPLFDRLVGNFPFPSSDHRMVYVDITLENTLPNGIASGDVTQDSAWLWARSTMTGDITFEYSTNPGLLENVATVVETVTDPTIPVKTEITGLEADTTYYYRVTDPAGVTADGQFTTAAEVGSYEGLRFGVVGDWQEPPPFPSLVNVPERNLDLFIQHSDNIYADISTPAVPISQTRTLEEFRLKYNEVYSSVLGFNTMANLRRNVPILATIDDHEVTNDFAGGASQASDALNAGNFITPGFSRFGDDPTALINDAPLYENAMQVFQEFQPLENRFYANTGSDPRMDGERQLYRYRTYGSDVAFFVTDPRSFRDAQLVNADITNPADIARFLAEAFDPTRTMLGERQLDRLKQDLQAAENADITWKFVFVSEPTQNFGPLLAPTVLRAMRQSAASCCSSSMRMVSRTWCLWLPTSTVLSSTT
;
A
#
# COMPACT_ATOMS: atom_id res chain seq x y z
N MET A 1 -72.26 -18.09 35.35
CA MET A 1 -73.64 -18.06 34.83
C MET A 1 -74.10 -16.61 34.78
N ALA A 2 -74.72 -16.25 33.67
CA ALA A 2 -74.94 -14.91 33.13
C ALA A 2 -75.72 -13.93 34.01
N THR A 3 -75.55 -12.63 33.75
CA THR A 3 -76.73 -11.76 33.57
C THR A 3 -76.44 -10.56 32.66
N VAL A 4 -77.37 -10.34 31.74
CA VAL A 4 -77.45 -9.35 30.66
C VAL A 4 -78.57 -8.36 31.00
N ARG A 5 -78.49 -7.12 30.51
CA ARG A 5 -79.57 -6.28 29.89
C ARG A 5 -79.30 -4.77 30.12
N SER A 6 -78.95 -3.97 29.10
CA SER A 6 -79.75 -3.36 28.00
C SER A 6 -80.66 -2.20 28.43
N GLY A 7 -80.31 -0.95 28.08
CA GLY A 7 -81.04 -0.05 27.15
C GLY A 7 -82.07 0.87 27.87
N LEU A 8 -82.46 2.08 27.45
CA LEU A 8 -82.18 2.99 26.33
C LEU A 8 -83.00 4.31 26.59
N VAL A 9 -82.68 5.41 25.88
CA VAL A 9 -83.48 6.63 25.56
C VAL A 9 -83.58 7.81 26.57
N LYS A 10 -83.03 9.00 26.19
CA LYS A 10 -83.73 10.27 25.83
C LYS A 10 -82.79 11.49 25.73
N ALA A 11 -83.27 12.52 25.05
CA ALA A 11 -82.53 13.53 24.27
C ALA A 11 -82.48 14.96 24.86
N VAL A 12 -81.75 15.84 24.14
CA VAL A 12 -81.83 17.33 24.03
C VAL A 12 -80.85 18.19 24.88
N ALA A 13 -79.77 18.61 24.20
CA ALA A 13 -79.13 19.94 24.06
C ALA A 13 -79.28 21.05 25.15
N TRP A 14 -78.15 21.65 25.58
CA TRP A 14 -77.60 22.95 25.12
C TRP A 14 -76.33 23.36 25.92
N SER A 15 -75.24 23.61 25.18
CA SER A 15 -74.30 24.75 25.31
C SER A 15 -73.09 24.76 26.27
N MET A 16 -71.95 24.91 25.58
CA MET A 16 -70.81 25.83 25.80
C MET A 16 -69.55 25.34 26.55
N SER A 17 -68.54 25.06 25.70
CA SER A 17 -67.17 25.59 25.75
C SER A 17 -66.26 25.12 26.90
N LEU A 18 -65.18 24.40 26.61
CA LEU A 18 -63.87 24.98 26.21
C LEU A 18 -62.76 23.90 26.14
N LEU A 19 -62.05 23.88 24.99
CA LEU A 19 -60.71 23.36 24.66
C LEU A 19 -60.29 21.92 25.08
N LEU A 20 -60.12 20.94 24.18
CA LEU A 20 -59.11 20.72 23.10
C LEU A 20 -57.69 20.36 23.60
N ILE A 21 -57.17 19.26 23.01
CA ILE A 21 -55.79 18.74 22.95
C ILE A 21 -55.42 17.65 23.97
N LEU A 22 -55.61 16.38 23.58
CA LEU A 22 -54.67 15.27 23.86
C LEU A 22 -55.05 14.04 23.03
N SER A 23 -54.50 13.97 21.83
CA SER A 23 -54.43 12.76 21.02
C SER A 23 -53.05 12.74 20.36
N VAL A 24 -52.06 12.22 21.10
CA VAL A 24 -50.72 11.95 20.57
C VAL A 24 -50.86 10.74 19.64
N LEU A 25 -50.70 10.99 18.36
CA LEU A 25 -50.55 9.97 17.32
C LEU A 25 -49.25 9.19 17.57
N ALA A 26 -49.38 7.88 17.78
CA ALA A 26 -48.27 6.95 17.57
C ALA A 26 -48.00 6.91 16.06
N MET A 27 -46.94 7.59 15.61
CA MET A 27 -46.45 7.45 14.24
C MET A 27 -45.71 6.11 14.11
N PRO A 28 -45.97 5.31 13.07
CA PRO A 28 -45.11 4.18 12.75
C PRO A 28 -43.72 4.72 12.41
N VAL A 29 -42.69 4.24 13.10
CA VAL A 29 -41.30 4.46 12.71
C VAL A 29 -41.14 3.79 11.34
N GLN A 30 -41.06 4.59 10.28
CA GLN A 30 -40.68 4.08 8.97
C GLN A 30 -39.20 3.67 9.06
N PRO A 31 -38.80 2.50 8.51
CA PRO A 31 -37.40 2.19 8.38
C PRO A 31 -36.75 3.33 7.60
N VAL A 32 -35.72 3.94 8.18
CA VAL A 32 -34.84 4.84 7.43
C VAL A 32 -34.30 4.01 6.28
N SER A 33 -34.71 4.33 5.05
CA SER A 33 -34.08 3.75 3.87
C SER A 33 -32.63 4.23 3.91
N THR A 34 -31.70 3.35 4.22
CA THR A 34 -30.29 3.57 3.92
C THR A 34 -30.24 3.76 2.41
N VAL A 35 -30.01 4.99 1.97
CA VAL A 35 -29.65 5.24 0.58
C VAL A 35 -28.27 4.61 0.45
N GLN A 36 -28.23 3.38 -0.08
CA GLN A 36 -26.97 2.77 -0.48
C GLN A 36 -26.33 3.72 -1.49
N ALA A 37 -25.12 4.18 -1.21
CA ALA A 37 -24.35 4.94 -2.19
C ALA A 37 -24.29 4.10 -3.47
N ALA A 38 -24.56 4.73 -4.62
CA ALA A 38 -24.34 4.06 -5.90
C ALA A 38 -22.84 3.89 -6.09
N GLU A 39 -22.40 2.69 -6.51
CA GLU A 39 -21.03 2.45 -6.94
C GLU A 39 -20.61 3.50 -7.98
N LEU A 40 -19.33 3.89 -7.93
CA LEU A 40 -18.81 4.84 -8.90
C LEU A 40 -18.77 4.19 -10.29
N PRO A 41 -19.01 4.96 -11.38
CA PRO A 41 -18.79 4.45 -12.73
C PRO A 41 -17.35 3.96 -12.90
N THR A 42 -17.21 2.80 -13.51
CA THR A 42 -15.92 2.19 -13.80
C THR A 42 -15.56 2.28 -15.28
N VAL A 43 -14.26 2.27 -15.56
CA VAL A 43 -13.71 2.12 -16.91
C VAL A 43 -12.75 0.93 -16.91
N ARG A 44 -12.99 -0.04 -17.79
CA ARG A 44 -12.16 -1.24 -17.89
C ARG A 44 -10.98 -1.01 -18.82
N PHE A 45 -9.78 -1.00 -18.26
CA PHE A 45 -8.53 -1.05 -19.01
C PHE A 45 -8.05 -2.50 -19.09
N ALA A 46 -7.56 -2.91 -20.25
CA ALA A 46 -7.05 -4.25 -20.45
C ALA A 46 -5.79 -4.27 -21.32
N GLN A 47 -4.98 -5.30 -21.10
CA GLN A 47 -3.87 -5.65 -21.97
C GLN A 47 -4.02 -7.11 -22.41
N PHE A 48 -3.63 -7.39 -23.65
CA PHE A 48 -3.55 -8.75 -24.16
C PHE A 48 -2.40 -8.91 -25.16
N ASN A 49 -1.34 -9.64 -24.82
CA ASN A 49 -0.43 -10.17 -25.83
C ASN A 49 -1.15 -11.29 -26.60
N ALA A 50 -1.56 -10.98 -27.82
CA ALA A 50 -2.47 -11.83 -28.59
C ALA A 50 -1.75 -12.74 -29.60
N SER A 51 -0.42 -12.71 -29.66
CA SER A 51 0.35 -13.50 -30.65
C SER A 51 -0.17 -13.33 -32.09
N LEU A 52 -0.64 -12.13 -32.46
CA LEU A 52 -1.11 -11.79 -33.81
C LEU A 52 0.05 -11.36 -34.73
N ASN A 53 1.27 -11.72 -34.40
CA ASN A 53 2.42 -11.53 -35.27
C ASN A 53 2.45 -12.61 -36.37
N ARG A 54 3.12 -12.32 -37.48
CA ARG A 54 3.27 -13.25 -38.61
C ARG A 54 4.71 -13.38 -39.03
N SER A 55 5.00 -14.40 -39.85
CA SER A 55 6.35 -14.66 -40.36
C SER A 55 6.71 -13.82 -41.59
N SER A 56 5.77 -13.00 -42.11
CA SER A 56 6.02 -12.16 -43.27
C SER A 56 5.24 -10.83 -43.23
N GLU A 57 5.88 -9.77 -43.73
CA GLU A 57 5.30 -8.43 -43.77
C GLU A 57 3.96 -8.41 -44.53
N GLY A 58 2.93 -7.81 -43.94
CA GLY A 58 1.60 -7.68 -44.54
C GLY A 58 0.74 -8.95 -44.48
N GLN A 59 1.25 -10.05 -43.94
CA GLN A 59 0.47 -11.27 -43.76
C GLN A 59 -0.68 -11.08 -42.75
N LEU A 60 -0.47 -10.30 -41.68
CA LEU A 60 -1.55 -10.01 -40.72
C LEU A 60 -2.73 -9.31 -41.41
N ILE A 61 -2.46 -8.32 -42.26
CA ILE A 61 -3.50 -7.66 -43.07
C ILE A 61 -4.24 -8.67 -43.94
N THR A 62 -3.52 -9.59 -44.57
CA THR A 62 -4.13 -10.64 -45.41
C THR A 62 -5.04 -11.54 -44.60
N ASP A 63 -4.58 -12.00 -43.44
CA ASP A 63 -5.34 -12.89 -42.54
C ASP A 63 -6.60 -12.21 -41.99
N LEU A 64 -6.49 -10.93 -41.63
CA LEU A 64 -7.60 -10.14 -41.11
C LEU A 64 -8.58 -9.64 -42.19
N SER A 65 -8.21 -9.74 -43.48
CA SER A 65 -9.05 -9.27 -44.60
C SER A 65 -10.34 -10.07 -44.81
N THR A 66 -10.43 -11.24 -44.19
CA THR A 66 -11.62 -12.11 -44.16
C THR A 66 -11.98 -12.39 -42.71
N PRO A 67 -13.22 -12.77 -42.38
CA PRO A 67 -13.62 -13.11 -41.01
C PRO A 67 -13.29 -14.56 -40.60
N ASP A 68 -12.48 -15.29 -41.39
CA ASP A 68 -12.29 -16.73 -41.28
C ASP A 68 -11.00 -17.14 -40.53
N ASN A 69 -10.18 -16.20 -40.05
CA ASN A 69 -8.97 -16.53 -39.30
C ASN A 69 -9.34 -17.03 -37.88
N ALA A 70 -9.07 -18.31 -37.62
CA ALA A 70 -9.48 -18.96 -36.37
C ALA A 70 -8.85 -18.33 -35.11
N GLN A 71 -7.57 -17.96 -35.15
CA GLN A 71 -6.89 -17.33 -34.01
C GLN A 71 -7.52 -15.95 -33.71
N ALA A 72 -7.73 -15.13 -34.75
CA ALA A 72 -8.35 -13.83 -34.61
C ALA A 72 -9.82 -13.90 -34.11
N GLN A 73 -10.59 -14.92 -34.50
CA GLN A 73 -11.93 -15.18 -33.94
C GLN A 73 -11.86 -15.49 -32.44
N VAL A 74 -10.90 -16.33 -32.03
CA VAL A 74 -10.70 -16.67 -30.62
C VAL A 74 -10.32 -15.43 -29.80
N ILE A 75 -9.35 -14.64 -30.28
CA ILE A 75 -8.89 -13.42 -29.61
C ILE A 75 -10.01 -12.40 -29.49
N ALA A 76 -10.75 -12.15 -30.58
CA ALA A 76 -11.88 -11.24 -30.56
C ALA A 76 -12.97 -11.71 -29.60
N GLU A 77 -13.22 -13.02 -29.49
CA GLU A 77 -14.17 -13.53 -28.51
C GLU A 77 -13.74 -13.28 -27.08
N ILE A 78 -12.45 -13.48 -26.76
CA ILE A 78 -11.92 -13.18 -25.42
C ILE A 78 -12.14 -11.69 -25.11
N ILE A 79 -11.77 -10.81 -26.03
CA ILE A 79 -11.97 -9.35 -25.87
C ILE A 79 -13.46 -9.01 -25.70
N GLN A 80 -14.36 -9.63 -26.47
CA GLN A 80 -15.81 -9.43 -26.34
C GLN A 80 -16.40 -9.92 -25.02
N ARG A 81 -15.82 -10.98 -24.42
CA ARG A 81 -16.23 -11.52 -23.12
C ARG A 81 -15.70 -10.69 -21.97
N VAL A 82 -14.45 -10.24 -22.05
CA VAL A 82 -13.85 -9.33 -21.06
C VAL A 82 -14.46 -7.92 -21.17
N ASN A 83 -14.89 -7.53 -22.37
CA ASN A 83 -15.56 -6.28 -22.68
C ASN A 83 -14.82 -5.01 -22.17
N PRO A 84 -13.54 -4.80 -22.51
CA PRO A 84 -12.80 -3.63 -22.07
C PRO A 84 -13.30 -2.35 -22.74
N ASP A 85 -13.06 -1.20 -22.10
CA ASP A 85 -13.31 0.11 -22.69
C ASP A 85 -12.07 0.68 -23.38
N VAL A 86 -10.89 0.31 -22.88
CA VAL A 86 -9.58 0.57 -23.47
C VAL A 86 -8.79 -0.74 -23.47
N VAL A 87 -8.25 -1.15 -24.62
CA VAL A 87 -7.46 -2.38 -24.72
C VAL A 87 -6.18 -2.17 -25.52
N LEU A 88 -5.04 -2.52 -24.90
CA LEU A 88 -3.76 -2.69 -25.58
C LEU A 88 -3.66 -4.13 -26.08
N ILE A 89 -3.33 -4.30 -27.36
CA ILE A 89 -2.97 -5.59 -27.93
C ILE A 89 -1.49 -5.57 -28.30
N ASN A 90 -0.70 -6.41 -27.64
CA ASN A 90 0.69 -6.65 -28.00
C ASN A 90 0.78 -7.75 -29.07
N GLU A 91 1.90 -7.75 -29.79
CA GLU A 91 2.15 -8.62 -30.93
C GLU A 91 1.14 -8.48 -32.06
N PHE A 92 0.86 -7.23 -32.42
CA PHE A 92 0.01 -6.87 -33.55
C PHE A 92 0.88 -6.20 -34.62
N ASP A 93 1.21 -6.93 -35.69
CA ASP A 93 2.14 -6.45 -36.71
C ASP A 93 1.76 -5.09 -37.29
N TYR A 94 2.73 -4.17 -37.29
CA TYR A 94 2.63 -2.87 -37.93
C TYR A 94 3.07 -2.96 -39.40
N ASN A 95 2.35 -2.29 -40.30
CA ASN A 95 2.73 -2.16 -41.70
C ASN A 95 2.87 -0.69 -42.09
N ALA A 96 4.10 -0.22 -42.36
CA ALA A 96 4.35 1.19 -42.67
C ALA A 96 3.65 1.69 -43.94
N ALA A 97 3.43 0.81 -44.93
CA ALA A 97 2.73 1.17 -46.16
C ALA A 97 1.21 1.31 -45.96
N GLN A 98 0.66 0.63 -44.96
CA GLN A 98 -0.77 0.54 -44.64
C GLN A 98 -0.99 0.55 -43.11
N PRO A 99 -0.63 1.65 -42.42
CA PRO A 99 -0.50 1.67 -40.96
C PRO A 99 -1.78 1.29 -40.22
N ASN A 100 -2.94 1.68 -40.74
CA ASN A 100 -4.23 1.47 -40.09
C ASN A 100 -4.98 0.22 -40.58
N THR A 101 -4.54 -0.42 -41.67
CA THR A 101 -5.38 -1.42 -42.34
C THR A 101 -5.62 -2.66 -41.49
N ALA A 102 -4.62 -3.16 -40.77
CA ALA A 102 -4.82 -4.30 -39.86
C ALA A 102 -5.78 -3.93 -38.71
N ALA A 103 -5.65 -2.72 -38.16
CA ALA A 103 -6.51 -2.20 -37.10
C ALA A 103 -7.99 -2.18 -37.51
N GLU A 104 -8.26 -1.62 -38.68
CA GLU A 104 -9.60 -1.46 -39.25
C GLU A 104 -10.22 -2.82 -39.59
N LEU A 105 -9.43 -3.73 -40.17
CA LEU A 105 -9.90 -5.07 -40.53
C LEU A 105 -10.20 -5.93 -39.29
N PHE A 106 -9.39 -5.84 -38.23
CA PHE A 106 -9.69 -6.54 -36.98
C PHE A 106 -10.98 -6.02 -36.33
N LEU A 107 -11.18 -4.70 -36.34
CA LEU A 107 -12.44 -4.10 -35.90
C LEU A 107 -13.63 -4.59 -36.73
N GLU A 108 -13.58 -4.44 -38.05
CA GLU A 108 -14.70 -4.73 -38.94
C GLU A 108 -15.07 -6.21 -38.96
N ASN A 109 -14.10 -7.10 -39.11
CA ASN A 109 -14.36 -8.52 -39.37
C ASN A 109 -14.46 -9.36 -38.09
N TYR A 110 -13.93 -8.88 -36.95
CA TYR A 110 -13.81 -9.69 -35.74
C TYR A 110 -14.42 -9.05 -34.50
N LEU A 111 -14.06 -7.81 -34.16
CA LEU A 111 -14.56 -7.17 -32.93
C LEU A 111 -16.03 -6.71 -33.07
N ASN A 112 -16.39 -6.10 -34.20
CA ASN A 112 -17.75 -5.67 -34.54
C ASN A 112 -18.69 -6.82 -34.94
N VAL A 113 -18.20 -8.06 -34.93
CA VAL A 113 -18.96 -9.27 -35.21
C VAL A 113 -18.91 -10.19 -34.00
N GLY A 114 -20.06 -10.50 -33.42
CA GLY A 114 -20.12 -11.35 -32.22
C GLY A 114 -19.61 -12.76 -32.48
N GLN A 115 -18.68 -13.22 -31.65
CA GLN A 115 -18.05 -14.53 -31.76
C GLN A 115 -18.72 -15.53 -30.81
N ASN A 116 -19.24 -16.65 -31.33
CA ASN A 116 -19.83 -17.74 -30.54
C ASN A 116 -20.81 -17.30 -29.43
N GLY A 117 -21.66 -16.32 -29.74
CA GLY A 117 -22.66 -15.79 -28.81
C GLY A 117 -22.16 -14.72 -27.84
N ALA A 118 -20.88 -14.33 -27.90
CA ALA A 118 -20.40 -13.09 -27.29
C ALA A 118 -20.94 -11.89 -28.08
N ASN A 119 -21.24 -10.79 -27.38
CA ASN A 119 -21.72 -9.58 -28.02
C ASN A 119 -20.56 -8.92 -28.79
N PRO A 120 -20.81 -8.36 -29.98
CA PRO A 120 -19.84 -7.48 -30.63
C PRO A 120 -19.37 -6.38 -29.69
N ILE A 121 -18.12 -5.95 -29.87
CA ILE A 121 -17.53 -4.81 -29.19
C ILE A 121 -17.02 -3.80 -30.22
N ASP A 122 -17.45 -2.55 -30.06
CA ASP A 122 -17.10 -1.46 -30.97
C ASP A 122 -16.19 -0.46 -30.26
N PHE A 123 -15.07 -0.15 -30.91
CA PHE A 123 -14.13 0.88 -30.47
C PHE A 123 -14.13 2.00 -31.49
N THR A 124 -14.49 3.20 -31.04
CA THR A 124 -14.58 4.37 -31.92
C THR A 124 -13.19 4.91 -32.28
N TYR A 125 -12.20 4.69 -31.41
CA TYR A 125 -10.86 5.24 -31.52
C TYR A 125 -9.82 4.13 -31.46
N TYR A 126 -8.72 4.31 -32.18
CA TYR A 126 -7.57 3.44 -32.11
C TYR A 126 -6.28 4.22 -32.39
N TYR A 127 -5.15 3.72 -31.89
CA TYR A 127 -3.83 4.26 -32.14
C TYR A 127 -2.85 3.15 -32.51
N VAL A 128 -2.07 3.42 -33.56
CA VAL A 128 -1.00 2.57 -34.08
C VAL A 128 0.21 3.45 -34.41
N ALA A 129 1.40 2.99 -34.08
CA ALA A 129 2.65 3.65 -34.41
C ALA A 129 3.75 2.63 -34.75
N PRO A 130 4.86 3.05 -35.39
CA PRO A 130 5.90 2.11 -35.76
C PRO A 130 6.64 1.52 -34.54
N SER A 131 7.27 0.36 -34.75
CA SER A 131 8.04 -0.40 -33.75
C SER A 131 9.49 -0.58 -34.22
N ASN A 132 10.43 -0.72 -33.28
CA ASN A 132 11.86 -0.96 -33.55
C ASN A 132 12.17 -2.37 -34.09
N THR A 133 11.23 -3.29 -33.94
CA THR A 133 11.36 -4.68 -34.34
C THR A 133 11.63 -4.85 -35.83
N GLY A 134 12.68 -5.63 -36.15
CA GLY A 134 13.08 -5.96 -37.51
C GLY A 134 13.61 -4.79 -38.35
N ILE A 135 13.79 -3.59 -37.77
CA ILE A 135 14.46 -2.47 -38.42
C ILE A 135 15.99 -2.70 -38.35
N PRO A 136 16.69 -2.85 -39.49
CA PRO A 136 18.14 -3.08 -39.48
C PRO A 136 18.90 -1.91 -38.84
N SER A 137 19.78 -2.19 -37.88
CA SER A 137 20.61 -1.16 -37.25
C SER A 137 21.81 -0.75 -38.10
N GLY A 138 22.31 -1.69 -38.92
CA GLY A 138 23.58 -1.56 -39.65
C GLY A 138 24.83 -1.90 -38.81
N PHE A 139 24.65 -2.45 -37.61
CA PHE A 139 25.71 -2.89 -36.68
C PHE A 139 25.54 -4.36 -36.28
N ASP A 140 26.60 -4.96 -35.74
CA ASP A 140 26.65 -6.35 -35.25
C ASP A 140 26.43 -6.35 -33.73
N PHE A 141 25.16 -6.22 -33.31
CA PHE A 141 24.80 -6.03 -31.90
C PHE A 141 25.00 -7.28 -31.05
N ASN A 142 25.05 -8.47 -31.66
CA ASN A 142 25.32 -9.72 -30.96
C ASN A 142 26.78 -10.19 -31.05
N ASN A 143 27.66 -9.39 -31.68
CA ASN A 143 29.09 -9.66 -31.85
C ASN A 143 29.41 -11.03 -32.47
N ASN A 144 28.57 -11.51 -33.41
CA ASN A 144 28.78 -12.80 -34.07
C ASN A 144 29.75 -12.73 -35.27
N GLY A 145 30.15 -11.51 -35.68
CA GLY A 145 31.07 -11.25 -36.78
C GLY A 145 30.41 -10.92 -38.12
N GLU A 146 29.08 -10.91 -38.20
CA GLU A 146 28.28 -10.55 -39.38
C GLU A 146 27.25 -9.47 -39.01
N VAL A 147 26.97 -8.55 -39.92
CA VAL A 147 25.88 -7.56 -39.73
C VAL A 147 24.63 -8.06 -40.43
N GLY A 148 23.56 -8.32 -39.66
CA GLY A 148 22.22 -8.60 -40.16
C GLY A 148 21.47 -9.67 -39.37
N GLY A 149 20.21 -9.92 -39.76
CA GLY A 149 19.32 -10.81 -39.02
C GLY A 149 18.55 -10.10 -37.91
N GLY A 150 17.77 -10.85 -37.15
CA GLY A 150 16.88 -10.31 -36.12
C GLY A 150 17.64 -9.73 -34.93
N ASP A 151 18.72 -10.38 -34.50
CA ASP A 151 19.51 -9.95 -33.34
C ASP A 151 20.27 -8.63 -33.55
N ASP A 152 20.47 -8.23 -34.81
CA ASP A 152 21.13 -6.98 -35.21
C ASP A 152 20.14 -5.86 -35.58
N ALA A 153 18.83 -6.12 -35.50
CA ALA A 153 17.83 -5.08 -35.62
C ALA A 153 17.74 -4.24 -34.34
N PHE A 154 17.17 -3.03 -34.41
CA PHE A 154 16.98 -2.21 -33.20
C PHE A 154 16.13 -2.91 -32.13
N GLY A 155 15.21 -3.79 -32.54
CA GLY A 155 14.67 -4.86 -31.72
C GLY A 155 14.48 -6.11 -32.56
N PHE A 156 14.48 -7.28 -31.93
CA PHE A 156 14.40 -8.55 -32.64
C PHE A 156 13.14 -8.63 -33.53
N GLY A 157 13.34 -9.03 -34.79
CA GLY A 157 12.27 -9.25 -35.75
C GLY A 157 12.81 -9.56 -37.14
N PHE A 158 11.99 -10.17 -37.99
CA PHE A 158 12.37 -10.57 -39.35
C PHE A 158 11.99 -9.53 -40.41
N PHE A 159 11.08 -8.60 -40.08
CA PHE A 159 10.72 -7.47 -40.92
C PHE A 159 10.30 -6.26 -40.05
N PRO A 160 10.44 -5.02 -40.56
CA PRO A 160 10.00 -3.83 -39.85
C PRO A 160 8.53 -3.88 -39.42
N GLY A 161 8.29 -3.77 -38.11
CA GLY A 161 6.94 -3.73 -37.54
C GLY A 161 6.38 -5.07 -37.04
N GLN A 162 7.11 -6.18 -37.20
CA GLN A 162 6.73 -7.46 -36.59
C GLN A 162 6.58 -7.32 -35.06
N PHE A 163 5.61 -7.97 -34.41
CA PHE A 163 5.40 -7.84 -32.95
C PHE A 163 5.04 -6.42 -32.47
N GLY A 164 4.43 -5.62 -33.35
CA GLY A 164 3.96 -4.27 -33.04
C GLY A 164 2.86 -4.26 -31.97
N MET A 165 2.22 -3.10 -31.82
CA MET A 165 1.14 -2.90 -30.84
C MET A 165 -0.02 -2.14 -31.46
N ILE A 166 -1.18 -2.26 -30.83
CA ILE A 166 -2.34 -1.43 -31.13
C ILE A 166 -3.12 -1.13 -29.86
N LEU A 167 -3.58 0.11 -29.72
CA LEU A 167 -4.48 0.53 -28.66
C LEU A 167 -5.87 0.80 -29.25
N TYR A 168 -6.91 0.18 -28.71
CA TYR A 168 -8.30 0.50 -29.01
C TYR A 168 -8.97 1.19 -27.82
N SER A 169 -9.86 2.14 -28.09
CA SER A 169 -10.56 2.91 -27.05
C SER A 169 -11.99 3.25 -27.47
N LYS A 170 -12.93 3.11 -26.53
CA LYS A 170 -14.29 3.65 -26.66
C LYS A 170 -14.32 5.18 -26.45
N TYR A 171 -13.28 5.72 -25.82
CA TYR A 171 -13.13 7.13 -25.49
C TYR A 171 -12.15 7.85 -26.43
N PRO A 172 -12.33 9.15 -26.69
CA PRO A 172 -11.45 9.91 -27.58
C PRO A 172 -9.98 9.87 -27.16
N ILE A 173 -9.10 9.61 -28.12
CA ILE A 173 -7.65 9.80 -27.98
C ILE A 173 -7.33 11.26 -28.31
N VAL A 174 -6.47 11.89 -27.51
CA VAL A 174 -6.02 13.27 -27.73
C VAL A 174 -4.74 13.25 -28.57
N ASP A 175 -4.89 13.04 -29.88
CA ASP A 175 -3.76 12.83 -30.81
C ASP A 175 -2.66 13.90 -30.74
N ALA A 176 -3.04 15.15 -30.45
CA ALA A 176 -2.11 16.28 -30.39
C ALA A 176 -1.12 16.19 -29.21
N ASP A 177 -1.45 15.39 -28.20
CA ASP A 177 -0.68 15.26 -26.96
C ASP A 177 -0.06 13.85 -26.83
N VAL A 178 -0.17 13.00 -27.86
CA VAL A 178 0.45 11.66 -27.88
C VAL A 178 1.97 11.79 -27.98
N ARG A 179 2.68 11.05 -27.15
CA ARG A 179 4.15 10.98 -27.17
C ARG A 179 4.60 9.56 -27.47
N THR A 180 5.63 9.43 -28.31
CA THR A 180 6.24 8.15 -28.65
C THR A 180 7.74 8.20 -28.35
N PHE A 181 8.28 7.11 -27.85
CA PHE A 181 9.68 7.02 -27.42
C PHE A 181 10.40 5.87 -28.14
N GLN A 182 10.10 5.68 -29.43
CA GLN A 182 10.72 4.64 -30.23
C GLN A 182 12.23 4.91 -30.39
N ASN A 183 12.64 6.15 -30.60
CA ASN A 183 14.00 6.56 -30.93
C ASN A 183 14.81 7.02 -29.71
N PHE A 184 14.24 6.96 -28.50
CA PHE A 184 14.96 7.26 -27.27
C PHE A 184 16.17 6.33 -27.13
N LEU A 185 17.38 6.88 -26.95
CA LEU A 185 18.63 6.11 -26.96
C LEU A 185 18.90 5.50 -25.58
N TRP A 186 19.34 4.24 -25.54
CA TRP A 186 19.58 3.56 -24.26
C TRP A 186 20.65 4.27 -23.42
N LYS A 187 21.74 4.68 -24.07
CA LYS A 187 22.83 5.43 -23.41
C LYS A 187 22.42 6.78 -22.81
N ASP A 188 21.28 7.34 -23.20
CA ASP A 188 20.82 8.64 -22.73
C ASP A 188 20.05 8.52 -21.40
N MET A 189 19.79 7.29 -20.92
CA MET A 189 19.36 7.06 -19.54
C MET A 189 20.53 7.32 -18.56
N PRO A 190 20.32 8.15 -17.53
CA PRO A 190 21.30 8.32 -16.47
C PRO A 190 21.58 6.98 -15.76
N GLY A 191 22.84 6.54 -15.83
CA GLY A 191 23.25 5.25 -15.27
C GLY A 191 22.57 4.06 -15.95
N ALA A 192 22.38 4.13 -17.27
CA ALA A 192 21.92 3.00 -18.08
C ALA A 192 22.69 1.72 -17.71
N LEU A 193 21.95 0.62 -17.52
CA LEU A 193 22.49 -0.70 -17.22
C LEU A 193 22.96 -1.35 -18.53
N LEU A 194 24.04 -0.83 -19.12
CA LEU A 194 24.60 -1.40 -20.35
C LEU A 194 25.32 -2.73 -20.07
N PRO A 195 25.24 -3.72 -20.97
CA PRO A 195 25.82 -5.04 -20.76
C PRO A 195 27.36 -5.04 -20.84
N ASP A 196 27.97 -5.93 -20.08
CA ASP A 196 29.43 -6.15 -20.01
C ASP A 196 29.83 -7.25 -21.02
N ASP A 197 30.97 -7.09 -21.71
CA ASP A 197 31.57 -8.23 -22.44
C ASP A 197 32.25 -9.18 -21.44
N PRO A 198 31.79 -10.44 -21.30
CA PRO A 198 32.39 -11.38 -20.35
C PRO A 198 33.85 -11.74 -20.68
N ASN A 199 34.36 -11.37 -21.85
CA ASN A 199 35.73 -11.62 -22.29
C ASN A 199 36.70 -10.47 -21.98
N THR A 200 36.20 -9.33 -21.51
CA THR A 200 37.02 -8.16 -21.18
C THR A 200 36.90 -7.81 -19.68
N PRO A 201 37.85 -7.05 -19.13
CA PRO A 201 37.78 -6.58 -17.75
C PRO A 201 37.06 -5.23 -17.59
N ALA A 202 36.66 -4.57 -18.68
CA ALA A 202 36.01 -3.26 -18.61
C ALA A 202 34.50 -3.46 -18.47
N PRO A 203 33.80 -2.68 -17.62
CA PRO A 203 32.35 -2.76 -17.53
C PRO A 203 31.69 -1.98 -18.67
N ALA A 204 30.44 -2.34 -18.98
CA ALA A 204 29.52 -1.71 -19.92
C ALA A 204 30.13 -1.56 -21.33
N ASP A 205 30.90 -2.55 -21.77
CA ASP A 205 31.72 -2.48 -22.98
C ASP A 205 31.31 -3.45 -24.09
N TRP A 206 30.16 -4.12 -23.96
CA TRP A 206 29.62 -4.97 -25.02
C TRP A 206 29.39 -4.20 -26.33
N TYR A 207 28.87 -2.97 -26.22
CA TYR A 207 28.60 -2.09 -27.36
C TYR A 207 29.68 -1.02 -27.51
N SER A 208 30.12 -0.80 -28.74
CA SER A 208 30.98 0.31 -29.10
C SER A 208 30.26 1.66 -29.00
N ASN A 209 31.03 2.75 -28.91
CA ASN A 209 30.48 4.10 -28.94
C ASN A 209 29.67 4.40 -30.21
N ALA A 210 29.99 3.77 -31.34
CA ALA A 210 29.24 3.96 -32.59
C ALA A 210 27.85 3.31 -32.52
N GLU A 211 27.78 2.12 -31.93
CA GLU A 211 26.53 1.39 -31.69
C GLU A 211 25.65 2.13 -30.68
N LEU A 212 26.20 2.54 -29.54
CA LEU A 212 25.46 3.30 -28.52
C LEU A 212 24.92 4.63 -29.05
N ASN A 213 25.53 5.23 -30.08
CA ASN A 213 25.01 6.46 -30.69
C ASN A 213 23.74 6.25 -31.52
N VAL A 214 23.37 5.01 -31.82
CA VAL A 214 22.14 4.70 -32.56
C VAL A 214 21.22 3.73 -31.80
N PHE A 215 21.73 3.03 -30.79
CA PHE A 215 20.98 1.96 -30.16
C PHE A 215 19.88 2.51 -29.24
N ARG A 216 18.65 2.17 -29.60
CA ARG A 216 17.41 2.65 -28.98
C ARG A 216 17.11 1.80 -27.74
N LEU A 217 16.57 2.41 -26.69
CA LEU A 217 16.14 1.70 -25.48
C LEU A 217 15.04 0.70 -25.80
N SER A 218 13.91 1.18 -26.32
CA SER A 218 12.74 0.36 -26.64
C SER A 218 13.08 -0.74 -27.65
N SER A 219 12.82 -2.01 -27.36
CA SER A 219 12.90 -3.10 -28.34
C SER A 219 11.72 -3.07 -29.30
N LYS A 220 10.53 -2.71 -28.82
CA LYS A 220 9.36 -2.47 -29.68
C LYS A 220 9.06 -0.98 -29.69
N SER A 221 8.38 -0.48 -28.66
CA SER A 221 8.14 0.95 -28.45
C SER A 221 7.58 1.21 -27.04
N HIS A 222 7.59 2.48 -26.65
CA HIS A 222 6.90 3.03 -25.49
C HIS A 222 6.02 4.19 -26.00
N TRP A 223 4.73 4.21 -25.66
CA TRP A 223 3.81 5.30 -26.03
C TRP A 223 3.10 5.84 -24.79
N ASP A 224 2.99 7.15 -24.70
CA ASP A 224 2.06 7.83 -23.82
C ASP A 224 0.88 8.33 -24.66
N VAL A 225 -0.28 7.71 -24.48
CA VAL A 225 -1.50 8.00 -25.25
C VAL A 225 -2.58 8.59 -24.34
N PRO A 226 -2.81 9.91 -24.36
CA PRO A 226 -3.82 10.53 -23.50
C PRO A 226 -5.24 10.21 -23.99
N ILE A 227 -6.08 9.66 -23.10
CA ILE A 227 -7.48 9.30 -23.37
C ILE A 227 -8.40 10.23 -22.57
N ASN A 228 -9.39 10.82 -23.23
CA ASN A 228 -10.37 11.70 -22.61
C ASN A 228 -11.61 10.92 -22.16
N ILE A 229 -11.66 10.58 -20.87
CA ILE A 229 -12.79 9.90 -20.23
C ILE A 229 -13.66 10.97 -19.56
N ASP A 230 -14.77 11.32 -20.20
CA ASP A 230 -15.77 12.26 -19.68
C ASP A 230 -15.19 13.61 -19.19
N GLY A 231 -14.17 14.12 -19.88
CA GLY A 231 -13.49 15.38 -19.57
C GLY A 231 -12.24 15.22 -18.69
N THR A 232 -11.94 14.00 -18.23
CA THR A 232 -10.73 13.68 -17.47
C THR A 232 -9.72 12.98 -18.38
N ILE A 233 -8.49 13.49 -18.41
CA ILE A 233 -7.40 12.83 -19.13
C ILE A 233 -6.84 11.69 -18.27
N VAL A 234 -6.80 10.49 -18.86
CA VAL A 234 -6.08 9.34 -18.34
C VAL A 234 -5.08 8.88 -19.41
N HIS A 235 -3.81 8.89 -19.07
CA HIS A 235 -2.72 8.49 -19.97
C HIS A 235 -2.62 6.96 -20.03
N ALA A 236 -2.78 6.36 -21.20
CA ALA A 236 -2.42 4.97 -21.44
C ALA A 236 -0.92 4.90 -21.74
N LEU A 237 -0.12 4.44 -20.77
CA LEU A 237 1.33 4.27 -20.90
C LEU A 237 1.60 2.84 -21.36
N VAL A 238 1.84 2.66 -22.66
CA VAL A 238 1.85 1.33 -23.28
C VAL A 238 3.22 0.93 -23.81
N SER A 239 3.61 -0.32 -23.57
CA SER A 239 4.93 -0.82 -23.94
C SER A 239 4.93 -2.31 -24.23
N HIS A 240 5.99 -2.76 -24.89
CA HIS A 240 6.34 -4.17 -25.06
C HIS A 240 7.86 -4.33 -24.96
N PRO A 241 8.43 -4.36 -23.74
CA PRO A 241 9.84 -4.63 -23.52
C PRO A 241 10.33 -5.94 -24.15
N THR A 242 11.66 -6.08 -24.27
CA THR A 242 12.26 -7.34 -24.70
C THR A 242 12.07 -8.43 -23.63
N PRO A 243 11.84 -9.70 -24.00
CA PRO A 243 11.98 -10.82 -23.07
C PRO A 243 13.40 -10.87 -22.50
N PRO A 244 13.62 -11.09 -21.19
CA PRO A 244 14.94 -11.05 -20.54
C PRO A 244 15.76 -12.33 -20.75
N VAL A 245 15.60 -12.97 -21.90
CA VAL A 245 16.21 -14.26 -22.26
C VAL A 245 16.61 -14.24 -23.74
N PHE A 246 17.15 -15.35 -24.27
CA PHE A 246 17.61 -15.51 -25.66
C PHE A 246 18.94 -14.80 -26.00
N ASP A 247 19.85 -14.75 -25.03
CA ASP A 247 21.18 -14.17 -25.13
C ASP A 247 22.23 -14.98 -24.31
N GLY A 248 23.47 -14.48 -24.26
CA GLY A 248 24.57 -15.12 -23.55
C GLY A 248 24.86 -14.52 -22.17
N PRO A 249 26.01 -14.88 -21.57
CA PRO A 249 26.42 -14.39 -20.25
C PRO A 249 26.54 -12.86 -20.11
N GLU A 250 26.52 -12.12 -21.22
CA GLU A 250 26.48 -10.66 -21.26
C GLU A 250 25.14 -10.07 -20.79
N ASP A 251 24.05 -10.86 -20.79
CA ASP A 251 22.71 -10.46 -20.34
C ASP A 251 22.18 -9.18 -21.00
N ARG A 252 22.29 -9.08 -22.33
CA ARG A 252 21.81 -7.92 -23.12
C ARG A 252 20.32 -7.68 -22.94
N ASN A 253 19.54 -8.74 -22.99
CA ASN A 253 18.09 -8.69 -22.97
C ASN A 253 17.58 -8.49 -21.55
N GLY A 254 18.16 -9.13 -20.53
CA GLY A 254 17.78 -8.87 -19.14
C GLY A 254 18.11 -7.44 -18.72
N THR A 255 19.30 -6.94 -19.06
CA THR A 255 19.68 -5.56 -18.72
C THR A 255 18.88 -4.51 -19.51
N ARG A 256 18.53 -4.79 -20.78
CA ARG A 256 17.64 -3.93 -21.56
C ARG A 256 16.20 -3.94 -21.04
N ASN A 257 15.63 -5.11 -20.74
CA ASN A 257 14.30 -5.24 -20.15
C ASN A 257 14.19 -4.45 -18.84
N HIS A 258 15.23 -4.52 -18.00
CA HIS A 258 15.33 -3.74 -16.77
C HIS A 258 15.15 -2.24 -17.02
N ASP A 259 15.89 -1.70 -17.99
CA ASP A 259 15.88 -0.27 -18.28
C ASP A 259 14.64 0.17 -19.08
N GLU A 260 14.04 -0.72 -19.89
CA GLU A 260 12.74 -0.49 -20.51
C GLU A 260 11.64 -0.36 -19.44
N ILE A 261 11.62 -1.23 -18.43
CA ILE A 261 10.66 -1.11 -17.31
C ILE A 261 10.94 0.12 -16.46
N ARG A 262 12.23 0.39 -16.18
CA ARG A 262 12.66 1.58 -15.44
C ARG A 262 12.20 2.86 -16.13
N PHE A 263 12.15 2.89 -17.47
CA PHE A 263 11.68 4.05 -18.21
C PHE A 263 10.31 4.53 -17.70
N TRP A 264 9.35 3.62 -17.52
CA TRP A 264 8.04 4.00 -16.95
C TRP A 264 8.12 4.39 -15.49
N ALA A 265 8.93 3.69 -14.68
CA ALA A 265 9.12 4.06 -13.28
C ALA A 265 9.65 5.51 -13.14
N ASP A 266 10.65 5.89 -13.95
CA ASP A 266 11.20 7.24 -13.97
C ASP A 266 10.21 8.25 -14.60
N TYR A 267 9.44 7.85 -15.62
CA TYR A 267 8.46 8.70 -16.32
C TYR A 267 7.31 9.16 -15.42
N VAL A 268 6.82 8.29 -14.52
CA VAL A 268 5.69 8.62 -13.62
C VAL A 268 6.15 9.19 -12.28
N THR A 269 7.44 9.09 -11.96
CA THR A 269 8.00 9.59 -10.70
C THR A 269 8.50 11.02 -10.88
N SER A 270 7.83 11.96 -10.23
CA SER A 270 8.19 13.39 -10.31
C SER A 270 9.67 13.63 -10.01
N GLY A 271 10.37 14.30 -10.94
CA GLY A 271 11.79 14.65 -10.84
C GLY A 271 12.79 13.53 -11.16
N LYS A 272 12.32 12.34 -11.58
CA LYS A 272 13.18 11.24 -12.06
C LYS A 272 13.29 11.21 -13.58
N GLY A 273 12.19 11.48 -14.27
CA GLY A 273 12.10 11.44 -15.73
C GLY A 273 12.62 12.67 -16.47
N ASP A 274 13.33 13.62 -15.84
CA ASP A 274 13.77 14.89 -16.46
C ASP A 274 14.65 14.71 -17.71
N TYR A 275 15.26 13.53 -17.88
CA TYR A 275 16.10 13.20 -19.03
C TYR A 275 15.30 12.68 -20.24
N ILE A 276 14.00 12.41 -20.06
CA ILE A 276 13.17 11.75 -21.06
C ILE A 276 12.72 12.79 -22.12
N TYR A 277 12.93 12.44 -23.38
CA TYR A 277 12.49 13.18 -24.56
C TYR A 277 11.73 12.22 -25.47
N ASP A 278 10.71 12.71 -26.15
CA ASP A 278 9.99 11.93 -27.16
C ASP A 278 10.65 12.05 -28.55
N ASP A 279 10.06 11.32 -29.50
CA ASP A 279 10.53 11.23 -30.88
C ASP A 279 10.49 12.57 -31.65
N ASP A 280 9.74 13.57 -31.16
CA ASP A 280 9.66 14.91 -31.75
C ASP A 280 10.66 15.90 -31.15
N GLU A 281 11.09 15.70 -29.90
CA GLU A 281 11.95 16.62 -29.13
C GLU A 281 13.46 16.35 -29.31
N GLY A 282 13.86 15.09 -29.22
CA GLY A 282 15.28 14.69 -29.15
C GLY A 282 16.01 15.09 -27.84
N PRO A 283 17.24 14.60 -27.61
CA PRO A 283 17.94 14.74 -26.31
C PRO A 283 18.36 16.17 -25.96
N ALA A 284 18.27 17.12 -26.90
CA ALA A 284 18.68 18.50 -26.68
C ALA A 284 17.63 19.32 -25.90
N ASN A 285 16.38 18.86 -25.84
CA ASN A 285 15.28 19.59 -25.21
C ASN A 285 14.23 18.63 -24.59
N PRO A 286 14.61 17.82 -23.58
CA PRO A 286 13.67 16.89 -22.96
C PRO A 286 12.56 17.63 -22.21
N SER A 287 11.30 17.30 -22.51
CA SER A 287 10.16 17.79 -21.72
C SER A 287 9.92 16.99 -20.43
N GLY A 288 10.61 15.87 -20.26
CA GLY A 288 10.57 15.05 -19.05
C GLY A 288 9.35 14.12 -18.96
N GLY A 289 9.09 13.65 -17.73
CA GLY A 289 7.99 12.75 -17.38
C GLY A 289 6.65 13.44 -17.10
N LEU A 290 5.69 12.65 -16.59
CA LEU A 290 4.39 13.17 -16.17
C LEU A 290 4.46 13.99 -14.87
N PRO A 291 3.55 14.97 -14.69
CA PRO A 291 3.38 15.64 -13.41
C PRO A 291 2.83 14.67 -12.34
N ALA A 292 3.10 14.96 -11.06
CA ALA A 292 2.77 14.10 -9.92
C ALA A 292 1.26 13.80 -9.74
N ASP A 293 0.39 14.65 -10.28
CA ASP A 293 -1.08 14.52 -10.21
C ASP A 293 -1.69 13.96 -11.51
N ALA A 294 -0.88 13.59 -12.50
CA ALA A 294 -1.37 12.93 -13.70
C ALA A 294 -2.09 11.61 -13.35
N ARG A 295 -3.13 11.30 -14.11
CA ARG A 295 -3.80 9.99 -14.05
C ARG A 295 -3.29 9.16 -15.21
N PHE A 296 -2.88 7.94 -14.93
CA PHE A 296 -2.35 7.05 -15.96
C PHE A 296 -2.71 5.59 -15.67
N VAL A 297 -2.64 4.76 -16.70
CA VAL A 297 -2.67 3.31 -16.59
C VAL A 297 -1.51 2.77 -17.43
N ILE A 298 -0.54 2.13 -16.79
CA ILE A 298 0.53 1.42 -17.47
C ILE A 298 -0.04 0.08 -17.96
N MET A 299 0.14 -0.22 -19.23
CA MET A 299 -0.30 -1.48 -19.84
C MET A 299 0.80 -2.07 -20.70
N GLY A 300 1.08 -3.36 -20.55
CA GLY A 300 2.02 -4.03 -21.44
C GLY A 300 2.36 -5.44 -21.01
N ASP A 301 2.81 -6.23 -21.98
CA ASP A 301 3.65 -7.38 -21.73
C ASP A 301 5.03 -6.87 -21.34
N GLN A 302 5.28 -6.81 -20.03
CA GLN A 302 6.55 -6.34 -19.47
C GLN A 302 7.62 -7.44 -19.49
N ASN A 303 7.25 -8.69 -19.81
CA ASN A 303 8.13 -9.85 -19.81
C ASN A 303 8.94 -10.05 -18.51
N ALA A 304 8.44 -9.56 -17.37
CA ALA A 304 9.18 -9.58 -16.12
C ALA A 304 8.26 -10.00 -14.97
N ASP A 305 8.54 -11.18 -14.44
CA ASP A 305 7.90 -11.69 -13.22
C ASP A 305 8.63 -11.19 -11.96
N PRO A 306 7.92 -10.86 -10.86
CA PRO A 306 8.53 -10.34 -9.64
C PRO A 306 9.38 -11.35 -8.86
N PHE A 307 9.22 -12.66 -9.09
CA PHE A 307 9.83 -13.71 -8.28
C PHE A 307 10.45 -14.87 -9.06
N ASP A 308 9.86 -15.28 -10.17
CA ASP A 308 10.08 -16.60 -10.78
C ASP A 308 10.68 -16.54 -12.19
N GLY A 309 10.74 -15.35 -12.79
CA GLY A 309 11.34 -15.11 -14.11
C GLY A 309 12.82 -14.74 -14.07
N ASP A 310 13.42 -14.63 -15.25
CA ASP A 310 14.85 -14.35 -15.44
C ASP A 310 15.20 -12.84 -15.52
N SER A 311 14.27 -11.95 -15.14
CA SER A 311 14.51 -10.51 -15.24
C SER A 311 15.67 -10.04 -14.32
N THR A 312 16.57 -9.24 -14.88
CA THR A 312 17.71 -8.69 -14.14
C THR A 312 17.20 -7.80 -13.01
N MET A 313 17.66 -8.08 -11.78
CA MET A 313 17.30 -7.34 -10.56
C MET A 313 15.78 -7.25 -10.26
N ASN A 314 14.99 -8.23 -10.70
CA ASN A 314 13.51 -8.23 -10.54
C ASN A 314 12.89 -6.94 -11.06
N ALA A 315 13.17 -6.61 -12.32
CA ALA A 315 12.92 -5.31 -12.92
C ALA A 315 11.52 -4.75 -12.69
N VAL A 316 10.48 -5.60 -12.69
CA VAL A 316 9.09 -5.19 -12.51
C VAL A 316 8.76 -4.62 -11.13
N LEU A 317 9.57 -4.93 -10.10
CA LEU A 317 9.41 -4.34 -8.78
C LEU A 317 9.61 -2.81 -8.81
N GLN A 318 10.34 -2.28 -9.78
CA GLN A 318 10.45 -0.83 -10.02
C GLN A 318 9.09 -0.16 -10.29
N LEU A 319 8.11 -0.91 -10.81
CA LEU A 319 6.73 -0.45 -10.97
C LEU A 319 5.85 -0.88 -9.80
N LEU A 320 5.98 -2.13 -9.33
CA LEU A 320 5.07 -2.66 -8.30
C LEU A 320 5.25 -2.00 -6.92
N ASP A 321 6.48 -1.56 -6.62
CA ASP A 321 6.82 -0.85 -5.39
C ASP A 321 6.80 0.67 -5.57
N ASN A 322 6.46 1.17 -6.78
CA ASN A 322 6.41 2.60 -7.05
C ASN A 322 5.19 3.24 -6.36
N PRO A 323 5.39 4.26 -5.50
CA PRO A 323 4.30 4.87 -4.73
C PRO A 323 3.28 5.64 -5.58
N PHE A 324 3.61 6.01 -6.82
CA PHE A 324 2.68 6.65 -7.76
C PHE A 324 1.76 5.65 -8.46
N ILE A 325 2.00 4.35 -8.30
CA ILE A 325 1.25 3.28 -8.95
C ILE A 325 0.34 2.61 -7.92
N ASN A 326 -0.93 2.48 -8.25
CA ASN A 326 -1.89 1.77 -7.44
C ASN A 326 -1.72 0.25 -7.62
N THR A 327 -1.03 -0.38 -6.68
CA THR A 327 -0.89 -1.85 -6.60
C THR A 327 -1.74 -2.46 -5.49
N THR A 328 -2.79 -1.76 -5.04
CA THR A 328 -3.65 -2.28 -3.96
C THR A 328 -4.49 -3.47 -4.39
N ARG A 329 -4.54 -3.84 -5.67
CA ARG A 329 -5.20 -5.07 -6.09
C ARG A 329 -4.42 -5.74 -7.21
N THR A 330 -4.14 -7.03 -7.03
CA THR A 330 -3.47 -7.84 -8.05
C THR A 330 -4.52 -8.63 -8.83
N PRO A 331 -4.52 -8.56 -10.18
CA PRO A 331 -5.35 -9.42 -11.01
C PRO A 331 -5.13 -10.90 -10.66
N VAL A 332 -6.20 -11.67 -10.60
CA VAL A 332 -6.14 -13.08 -10.20
C VAL A 332 -7.06 -13.95 -11.05
N ALA A 333 -6.66 -15.19 -11.34
CA ALA A 333 -7.53 -16.21 -11.90
C ALA A 333 -7.24 -17.63 -11.37
N PRO A 334 -8.28 -18.46 -11.22
CA PRO A 334 -8.11 -19.86 -10.81
C PRO A 334 -7.42 -20.73 -11.87
N GLY A 335 -7.50 -20.37 -13.15
CA GLY A 335 -6.87 -21.13 -14.23
C GLY A 335 -5.34 -21.21 -14.12
N GLY A 336 -4.67 -20.15 -13.64
CA GLY A 336 -3.22 -20.17 -13.40
C GLY A 336 -2.82 -21.17 -12.30
N VAL A 337 -3.61 -21.24 -11.23
CA VAL A 337 -3.42 -22.24 -10.15
C VAL A 337 -3.56 -23.66 -10.68
N GLU A 338 -4.61 -23.92 -11.47
CA GLU A 338 -4.84 -25.25 -12.05
C GLU A 338 -3.75 -25.64 -13.05
N ALA A 339 -3.33 -24.71 -13.92
CA ALA A 339 -2.27 -24.94 -14.89
C ALA A 339 -0.95 -25.29 -14.20
N ALA A 340 -0.51 -24.47 -13.24
CA ALA A 340 0.70 -24.71 -12.46
C ALA A 340 0.68 -26.08 -11.75
N ALA A 341 -0.44 -26.46 -11.14
CA ALA A 341 -0.61 -27.74 -10.46
C ALA A 341 -0.56 -28.94 -11.43
N ASN A 342 -1.16 -28.81 -12.62
CA ASN A 342 -1.20 -29.86 -13.63
C ASN A 342 0.15 -30.06 -14.33
N GLN A 343 0.86 -28.97 -14.62
CA GLN A 343 2.14 -28.98 -15.33
C GLN A 343 3.30 -29.42 -14.42
N GLY A 344 3.32 -28.95 -13.17
CA GLY A 344 4.45 -29.15 -12.27
C GLY A 344 5.74 -28.57 -12.86
N GLY A 345 6.84 -29.33 -12.82
CA GLY A 345 8.10 -28.89 -13.44
C GLY A 345 8.68 -27.63 -12.77
N ALA A 346 8.92 -26.58 -13.56
CA ALA A 346 9.36 -25.28 -13.06
C ALA A 346 8.37 -24.70 -12.03
N ASN A 347 7.06 -24.78 -12.33
CA ASN A 347 5.98 -24.28 -11.48
C ASN A 347 6.02 -24.85 -10.03
N ALA A 348 6.52 -26.07 -9.85
CA ALA A 348 6.61 -26.69 -8.52
C ALA A 348 7.65 -26.01 -7.60
N ASN A 349 8.55 -25.20 -8.17
CA ASN A 349 9.58 -24.46 -7.44
C ASN A 349 9.35 -22.94 -7.48
N HIS A 350 8.27 -22.47 -8.10
CA HIS A 350 7.90 -21.05 -8.13
C HIS A 350 7.50 -20.57 -6.73
N ARG A 351 7.81 -19.31 -6.46
CA ARG A 351 7.57 -18.62 -5.18
C ARG A 351 6.31 -17.76 -5.25
N GLY A 352 6.02 -17.19 -6.42
CA GLY A 352 4.81 -16.43 -6.67
C GLY A 352 3.57 -17.28 -6.51
N PHE A 353 2.45 -16.64 -6.16
CA PHE A 353 1.17 -17.31 -6.15
C PHE A 353 0.68 -17.49 -7.60
N PRO A 354 0.49 -18.73 -8.10
CA PRO A 354 0.22 -18.97 -9.52
C PRO A 354 -1.12 -18.42 -10.01
N GLY A 355 -2.02 -18.03 -9.10
CA GLY A 355 -3.22 -17.30 -9.47
C GLY A 355 -2.95 -15.91 -10.02
N PHE A 356 -1.75 -15.35 -9.82
CA PHE A 356 -1.32 -14.07 -10.37
C PHE A 356 -0.61 -14.19 -11.72
N ASP A 357 -0.34 -15.41 -12.19
CA ASP A 357 0.33 -15.66 -13.46
C ASP A 357 -0.57 -15.23 -14.63
N THR A 358 0.04 -14.63 -15.64
CA THR A 358 -0.65 -14.08 -16.81
C THR A 358 -0.20 -14.75 -18.10
N ALA A 359 0.79 -15.63 -18.05
CA ALA A 359 1.30 -16.37 -19.19
C ALA A 359 1.63 -17.81 -18.79
N ASP A 360 1.56 -18.69 -19.78
CA ASP A 360 1.82 -20.13 -19.68
C ASP A 360 2.87 -20.51 -20.73
N PHE A 361 4.13 -20.57 -20.29
CA PHE A 361 5.25 -20.93 -21.14
C PHE A 361 5.62 -22.41 -20.97
N ALA A 362 6.54 -22.90 -21.83
CA ALA A 362 6.91 -24.31 -21.89
C ALA A 362 7.24 -24.93 -20.51
N ASP A 363 6.63 -26.09 -20.22
CA ASP A 363 6.64 -26.80 -18.93
C ASP A 363 8.04 -27.18 -18.37
N GLY A 364 9.09 -27.11 -19.20
CA GLY A 364 10.47 -27.38 -18.79
C GLY A 364 11.12 -26.19 -18.06
N THR A 365 11.03 -25.02 -18.66
CA THR A 365 11.43 -23.68 -18.18
C THR A 365 10.83 -22.67 -19.16
N PRO A 366 10.25 -21.54 -18.70
CA PRO A 366 10.14 -21.10 -17.31
C PRO A 366 8.87 -21.57 -16.59
N GLY A 367 7.89 -22.21 -17.26
CA GLY A 367 6.56 -22.44 -16.68
C GLY A 367 5.69 -21.19 -16.72
N ASN A 368 4.69 -21.10 -15.83
CA ASN A 368 3.76 -19.98 -15.79
C ASN A 368 4.38 -18.80 -15.05
N LEU A 369 4.15 -17.59 -15.55
CA LEU A 369 4.72 -16.35 -15.02
C LEU A 369 3.71 -15.22 -15.09
N ARG A 370 3.88 -14.20 -14.24
CA ARG A 370 3.22 -12.91 -14.36
C ARG A 370 4.06 -12.00 -15.27
N ALA A 371 3.75 -12.00 -16.57
CA ALA A 371 4.46 -11.20 -17.58
C ALA A 371 3.69 -9.92 -17.98
N ASP A 372 2.38 -9.92 -17.81
CA ASP A 372 1.45 -8.93 -18.34
C ASP A 372 0.83 -8.06 -17.23
N TYR A 373 0.72 -6.76 -17.49
CA TYR A 373 0.38 -5.79 -16.46
C TYR A 373 -0.63 -4.75 -16.94
N VAL A 374 -1.57 -4.41 -16.04
CA VAL A 374 -2.43 -3.22 -16.11
C VAL A 374 -2.34 -2.55 -14.74
N LEU A 375 -1.67 -1.39 -14.67
CA LEU A 375 -1.28 -0.74 -13.42
C LEU A 375 -1.75 0.73 -13.41
N PRO A 376 -2.88 1.05 -12.76
CA PRO A 376 -3.36 2.42 -12.65
C PRO A 376 -2.50 3.27 -11.70
N SER A 377 -2.57 4.59 -11.83
CA SER A 377 -1.94 5.53 -10.90
C SER A 377 -2.66 5.56 -9.53
N ASN A 378 -1.96 5.95 -8.47
CA ASN A 378 -2.46 5.93 -7.07
C ASN A 378 -3.68 6.83 -6.78
N ASN A 379 -3.96 7.79 -7.66
CA ASN A 379 -5.10 8.69 -7.62
C ASN A 379 -6.33 8.14 -8.39
N LEU A 380 -6.24 6.93 -8.94
CA LEU A 380 -7.35 6.14 -9.47
C LEU A 380 -7.71 5.03 -8.48
N GLY A 381 -9.00 4.77 -8.27
CA GLY A 381 -9.45 3.61 -7.48
C GLY A 381 -9.51 2.36 -8.35
N ILE A 382 -9.41 1.17 -7.73
CA ILE A 382 -9.58 -0.12 -8.40
C ILE A 382 -10.88 -0.75 -7.90
N ALA A 383 -11.86 -0.96 -8.77
CA ALA A 383 -13.11 -1.63 -8.44
C ALA A 383 -13.05 -3.15 -8.66
N GLU A 384 -12.40 -3.56 -9.74
CA GLU A 384 -12.21 -4.97 -10.11
C GLU A 384 -10.84 -5.14 -10.77
N ALA A 385 -10.26 -6.33 -10.64
CA ALA A 385 -9.07 -6.73 -11.39
C ALA A 385 -9.13 -8.25 -11.62
N GLY A 386 -8.73 -8.70 -12.80
CA GLY A 386 -8.83 -10.11 -13.17
C GLY A 386 -8.00 -10.50 -14.38
N ILE A 387 -7.90 -11.82 -14.57
CA ILE A 387 -7.20 -12.45 -15.70
C ILE A 387 -8.21 -13.36 -16.40
N PHE A 388 -8.29 -13.30 -17.72
CA PHE A 388 -9.10 -14.25 -18.48
C PHE A 388 -8.37 -15.59 -18.58
N TRP A 389 -8.44 -16.39 -17.52
CA TRP A 389 -7.92 -17.75 -17.47
C TRP A 389 -8.93 -18.67 -16.78
N PRO A 390 -9.98 -19.11 -17.51
CA PRO A 390 -10.94 -20.06 -16.97
C PRO A 390 -10.24 -21.40 -16.68
N THR A 391 -10.79 -22.15 -15.72
CA THR A 391 -10.38 -23.53 -15.43
C THR A 391 -10.85 -24.52 -16.48
N SER A 392 -10.26 -25.70 -16.52
CA SER A 392 -10.46 -26.76 -17.52
C SER A 392 -11.87 -27.34 -17.55
N ASP A 393 -12.65 -27.16 -16.48
CA ASP A 393 -14.08 -27.52 -16.41
C ASP A 393 -15.00 -26.50 -17.10
N SER A 394 -14.49 -25.30 -17.44
CA SER A 394 -15.20 -24.30 -18.19
C SER A 394 -15.30 -24.68 -19.68
N PRO A 395 -16.48 -24.53 -20.32
CA PRO A 395 -16.61 -24.73 -21.77
C PRO A 395 -15.84 -23.70 -22.60
N LEU A 396 -15.27 -22.68 -21.96
CA LEU A 396 -14.42 -21.67 -22.59
C LEU A 396 -12.94 -22.10 -22.66
N PHE A 397 -12.50 -23.05 -21.81
CA PHE A 397 -11.08 -23.39 -21.70
C PHE A 397 -10.51 -23.95 -23.01
N ASP A 398 -10.92 -25.15 -23.43
CA ASP A 398 -10.34 -25.85 -24.59
C ASP A 398 -10.32 -25.02 -25.88
N ARG A 399 -11.29 -24.11 -26.02
CA ARG A 399 -11.52 -23.35 -27.24
C ARG A 399 -10.85 -21.99 -27.24
N LEU A 400 -10.74 -21.32 -26.09
CA LEU A 400 -10.21 -19.96 -26.00
C LEU A 400 -8.81 -19.90 -25.40
N VAL A 401 -8.47 -20.81 -24.48
CA VAL A 401 -7.20 -20.78 -23.75
C VAL A 401 -6.42 -22.07 -23.97
N GLY A 402 -7.02 -23.22 -23.66
CA GLY A 402 -6.46 -24.54 -23.91
C GLY A 402 -5.08 -24.78 -23.29
N ASN A 403 -4.41 -25.82 -23.79
CA ASN A 403 -3.01 -26.11 -23.50
C ASN A 403 -2.19 -25.94 -24.79
N PHE A 404 -0.87 -25.92 -24.69
CA PHE A 404 0.01 -25.83 -25.86
C PHE A 404 -0.26 -26.94 -26.90
N PRO A 405 -0.40 -26.62 -28.22
CA PRO A 405 -0.40 -25.26 -28.78
C PRO A 405 -1.71 -24.53 -28.48
N PHE A 406 -1.58 -23.32 -27.91
CA PHE A 406 -2.72 -22.54 -27.44
C PHE A 406 -3.62 -22.07 -28.61
N PRO A 407 -4.97 -22.07 -28.48
CA PRO A 407 -5.88 -21.55 -29.49
C PRO A 407 -5.77 -20.03 -29.70
N SER A 408 -5.40 -19.28 -28.67
CA SER A 408 -5.24 -17.82 -28.69
C SER A 408 -3.77 -17.40 -28.67
N SER A 409 -3.16 -17.49 -27.48
CA SER A 409 -1.83 -17.02 -27.12
C SER A 409 -1.33 -17.83 -25.91
N ASP A 410 -0.02 -17.89 -25.70
CA ASP A 410 0.60 -18.32 -24.44
C ASP A 410 0.39 -17.29 -23.31
N HIS A 411 0.07 -16.04 -23.64
CA HIS A 411 -0.37 -15.02 -22.69
C HIS A 411 -1.88 -15.05 -22.44
N ARG A 412 -2.33 -14.38 -21.37
CA ARG A 412 -3.71 -14.23 -20.93
C ARG A 412 -4.07 -12.76 -20.85
N MET A 413 -5.31 -12.43 -21.23
CA MET A 413 -5.79 -11.06 -21.13
C MET A 413 -5.94 -10.64 -19.67
N VAL A 414 -5.31 -9.53 -19.30
CA VAL A 414 -5.36 -8.93 -17.96
C VAL A 414 -6.23 -7.68 -18.00
N TYR A 415 -7.06 -7.44 -16.99
CA TYR A 415 -7.89 -6.24 -16.93
C TYR A 415 -8.00 -5.67 -15.52
N VAL A 416 -8.24 -4.35 -15.46
CA VAL A 416 -8.53 -3.59 -14.24
C VAL A 416 -9.66 -2.61 -14.53
N ASP A 417 -10.66 -2.62 -13.66
CA ASP A 417 -11.74 -1.64 -13.64
C ASP A 417 -11.34 -0.51 -12.73
N ILE A 418 -11.07 0.66 -13.31
CA ILE A 418 -10.71 1.84 -12.55
C ILE A 418 -11.94 2.70 -12.23
N THR A 419 -11.87 3.42 -11.13
CA THR A 419 -12.70 4.60 -10.87
C THR A 419 -11.83 5.86 -11.02
N LEU A 420 -12.39 6.96 -11.54
CA LEU A 420 -11.65 8.22 -11.73
C LEU A 420 -11.27 8.92 -10.41
N GLU A 421 -11.76 8.40 -9.29
CA GLU A 421 -11.48 8.84 -7.93
C GLU A 421 -11.10 7.61 -7.08
N ASN A 422 -10.07 7.75 -6.26
CA ASN A 422 -9.75 6.79 -5.20
C ASN A 422 -10.45 7.20 -3.89
N THR A 423 -11.44 6.43 -3.46
CA THR A 423 -12.26 6.71 -2.27
C THR A 423 -11.71 6.08 -0.98
N LEU A 424 -10.54 5.43 -1.04
CA LEU A 424 -9.76 4.94 0.11
C LEU A 424 -8.47 5.78 0.31
N PRO A 425 -8.57 7.09 0.60
CA PRO A 425 -7.43 8.02 0.53
C PRO A 425 -6.32 7.75 1.55
N ASN A 426 -6.63 7.02 2.62
CA ASN A 426 -5.67 6.66 3.67
C ASN A 426 -5.22 5.19 3.59
N GLY A 427 -5.63 4.48 2.54
CA GLY A 427 -5.44 3.05 2.41
C GLY A 427 -6.17 2.24 3.49
N ILE A 428 -5.65 1.05 3.72
CA ILE A 428 -6.15 0.07 4.70
C ILE A 428 -5.04 -0.26 5.68
N ALA A 429 -5.40 -0.82 6.84
CA ALA A 429 -4.41 -1.20 7.83
C ALA A 429 -4.83 -2.44 8.61
N SER A 430 -3.82 -3.17 9.10
CA SER A 430 -3.97 -4.16 10.15
C SER A 430 -3.20 -3.73 11.42
N GLY A 431 -3.64 -4.20 12.57
CA GLY A 431 -2.97 -3.92 13.83
C GLY A 431 -3.52 -4.69 15.00
N ASP A 432 -2.89 -4.47 16.16
CA ASP A 432 -3.17 -5.18 17.42
C ASP A 432 -3.16 -6.72 17.29
N VAL A 433 -2.51 -7.25 16.25
CA VAL A 433 -2.47 -8.68 15.87
C VAL A 433 -1.97 -9.53 17.03
N THR A 434 -2.66 -10.64 17.27
CA THR A 434 -2.32 -11.67 18.25
C THR A 434 -2.01 -12.99 17.54
N GLN A 435 -1.96 -14.09 18.30
CA GLN A 435 -1.88 -15.44 17.75
C GLN A 435 -3.18 -15.90 17.07
N ASP A 436 -4.32 -15.25 17.35
CA ASP A 436 -5.65 -15.75 16.99
C ASP A 436 -6.65 -14.65 16.59
N SER A 437 -6.23 -13.39 16.57
CA SER A 437 -7.06 -12.25 16.16
C SER A 437 -6.23 -11.13 15.53
N ALA A 438 -6.93 -10.27 14.80
CA ALA A 438 -6.39 -9.05 14.22
C ALA A 438 -7.47 -7.97 14.13
N TRP A 439 -7.05 -6.71 14.20
CA TRP A 439 -7.93 -5.57 13.91
C TRP A 439 -7.64 -5.06 12.50
N LEU A 440 -8.69 -5.00 11.68
CA LEU A 440 -8.65 -4.41 10.34
C LEU A 440 -9.26 -3.01 10.38
N TRP A 441 -8.73 -2.11 9.56
CA TRP A 441 -9.07 -0.70 9.55
C TRP A 441 -9.09 -0.15 8.13
N ALA A 442 -10.04 0.73 7.84
CA ALA A 442 -10.08 1.49 6.59
C ALA A 442 -10.87 2.79 6.77
N ARG A 443 -10.54 3.80 5.95
CA ARG A 443 -11.35 5.02 5.85
C ARG A 443 -11.81 5.19 4.40
N SER A 444 -13.13 5.25 4.22
CA SER A 444 -13.76 5.62 2.95
C SER A 444 -14.26 7.06 2.98
N THR A 445 -14.20 7.74 1.84
CA THR A 445 -14.87 9.03 1.63
C THR A 445 -16.37 8.89 1.36
N MET A 446 -16.87 7.66 1.23
CA MET A 446 -18.25 7.34 0.91
C MET A 446 -18.95 6.72 2.13
N THR A 447 -20.19 7.11 2.37
CA THR A 447 -21.03 6.49 3.40
C THR A 447 -21.75 5.27 2.85
N GLY A 448 -21.89 4.23 3.66
CA GLY A 448 -22.54 2.97 3.26
C GLY A 448 -21.81 1.76 3.82
N ASP A 449 -22.11 0.58 3.30
CA ASP A 449 -21.48 -0.67 3.76
C ASP A 449 -20.04 -0.79 3.24
N ILE A 450 -19.13 -1.12 4.14
CA ILE A 450 -17.73 -1.42 3.85
C ILE A 450 -17.47 -2.89 4.23
N THR A 451 -16.90 -3.63 3.30
CA THR A 451 -16.73 -5.08 3.42
C THR A 451 -15.25 -5.41 3.62
N PHE A 452 -14.95 -6.27 4.59
CA PHE A 452 -13.65 -6.83 4.88
C PHE A 452 -13.68 -8.34 4.58
N GLU A 453 -12.93 -8.78 3.58
CA GLU A 453 -12.76 -10.18 3.21
C GLU A 453 -11.37 -10.66 3.62
N TYR A 454 -11.22 -11.90 4.07
CA TYR A 454 -9.91 -12.45 4.42
C TYR A 454 -9.82 -13.97 4.22
N SER A 455 -8.62 -14.45 3.91
CA SER A 455 -8.28 -15.87 3.74
C SER A 455 -6.77 -16.07 3.90
N THR A 456 -6.34 -17.34 3.99
CA THR A 456 -4.93 -17.72 3.84
C THR A 456 -4.51 -17.86 2.38
N ASN A 457 -5.47 -17.82 1.45
CA ASN A 457 -5.23 -17.83 0.01
C ASN A 457 -4.90 -16.40 -0.50
N PRO A 458 -3.73 -16.15 -1.12
CA PRO A 458 -3.31 -14.81 -1.58
C PRO A 458 -4.28 -14.14 -2.56
N GLY A 459 -4.98 -14.94 -3.36
CA GLY A 459 -5.94 -14.47 -4.35
C GLY A 459 -7.36 -14.28 -3.85
N LEU A 460 -7.64 -14.65 -2.58
CA LEU A 460 -9.00 -14.75 -2.03
C LEU A 460 -9.92 -15.61 -2.93
N LEU A 461 -9.39 -16.69 -3.53
CA LEU A 461 -10.15 -17.57 -4.41
C LEU A 461 -10.96 -18.63 -3.65
N GLU A 462 -10.57 -18.92 -2.42
CA GLU A 462 -11.14 -20.00 -1.61
C GLU A 462 -11.12 -19.66 -0.11
N ASN A 463 -12.02 -20.30 0.63
CA ASN A 463 -12.14 -20.18 2.10
C ASN A 463 -12.22 -18.72 2.61
N VAL A 464 -12.86 -17.85 1.84
CA VAL A 464 -12.98 -16.42 2.17
C VAL A 464 -14.02 -16.23 3.26
N ALA A 465 -13.59 -15.61 4.36
CA ALA A 465 -14.47 -15.10 5.40
C ALA A 465 -14.74 -13.61 5.17
N THR A 466 -15.92 -13.14 5.60
CA THR A 466 -16.38 -11.77 5.35
C THR A 466 -16.95 -11.14 6.61
N VAL A 467 -16.59 -9.88 6.85
CA VAL A 467 -17.18 -9.00 7.86
C VAL A 467 -17.65 -7.72 7.16
N VAL A 468 -18.83 -7.22 7.53
CA VAL A 468 -19.40 -5.99 6.97
C VAL A 468 -19.63 -5.01 8.09
N GLU A 469 -19.16 -3.79 7.90
CA GLU A 469 -19.38 -2.65 8.78
C GLU A 469 -20.06 -1.52 7.98
N THR A 470 -20.49 -0.46 8.66
CA THR A 470 -21.12 0.69 8.00
C THR A 470 -20.34 1.98 8.25
N VAL A 471 -19.91 2.63 7.17
CA VAL A 471 -19.37 3.99 7.18
C VAL A 471 -20.53 4.97 7.34
N THR A 472 -20.63 5.57 8.53
CA THR A 472 -21.70 6.53 8.87
C THR A 472 -21.26 7.98 8.78
N ASP A 473 -19.95 8.23 8.90
CA ASP A 473 -19.30 9.54 8.78
C ASP A 473 -18.02 9.35 7.97
N PRO A 474 -17.89 9.93 6.77
CA PRO A 474 -16.71 9.74 5.92
C PRO A 474 -15.45 10.40 6.49
N THR A 475 -15.55 11.16 7.59
CA THR A 475 -14.39 11.72 8.30
C THR A 475 -13.81 10.76 9.34
N ILE A 476 -14.52 9.66 9.65
CA ILE A 476 -14.14 8.70 10.69
C ILE A 476 -13.82 7.35 10.03
N PRO A 477 -12.63 6.79 10.27
CA PRO A 477 -12.32 5.43 9.85
C PRO A 477 -13.21 4.39 10.54
N VAL A 478 -13.40 3.25 9.87
CA VAL A 478 -14.06 2.08 10.41
C VAL A 478 -13.02 1.02 10.73
N LYS A 479 -13.23 0.27 11.82
CA LYS A 479 -12.40 -0.86 12.21
C LYS A 479 -13.23 -2.01 12.72
N THR A 480 -12.73 -3.23 12.50
CA THR A 480 -13.40 -4.47 12.90
C THR A 480 -12.39 -5.49 13.39
N GLU A 481 -12.81 -6.36 14.30
CA GLU A 481 -12.01 -7.46 14.83
C GLU A 481 -12.33 -8.74 14.07
N ILE A 482 -11.29 -9.45 13.64
CA ILE A 482 -11.39 -10.83 13.16
C ILE A 482 -10.73 -11.77 14.17
N THR A 483 -11.37 -12.90 14.45
CA THR A 483 -10.97 -13.83 15.52
C THR A 483 -10.99 -15.27 15.03
N GLY A 484 -10.40 -16.19 15.80
CA GLY A 484 -10.32 -17.60 15.43
C GLY A 484 -9.30 -17.87 14.34
N LEU A 485 -8.30 -17.00 14.22
CA LEU A 485 -7.18 -17.15 13.31
C LEU A 485 -6.22 -18.23 13.83
N GLU A 486 -5.48 -18.85 12.91
CA GLU A 486 -4.40 -19.76 13.24
C GLU A 486 -3.14 -18.95 13.57
N ALA A 487 -2.34 -19.43 14.53
CA ALA A 487 -1.08 -18.81 14.90
C ALA A 487 0.00 -19.08 13.84
N ASP A 488 0.95 -18.16 13.71
CA ASP A 488 2.06 -18.23 12.72
C ASP A 488 1.56 -18.40 11.27
N THR A 489 0.46 -17.73 10.94
CA THR A 489 -0.22 -17.85 9.65
C THR A 489 -0.34 -16.48 9.00
N THR A 490 0.10 -16.39 7.75
CA THR A 490 -0.17 -15.21 6.91
C THR A 490 -1.60 -15.23 6.41
N TYR A 491 -2.31 -14.13 6.67
CA TYR A 491 -3.63 -13.85 6.14
C TYR A 491 -3.55 -12.70 5.15
N TYR A 492 -4.28 -12.86 4.06
CA TYR A 492 -4.54 -11.83 3.06
C TYR A 492 -5.94 -11.30 3.28
N TYR A 493 -6.11 -9.99 3.12
CA TYR A 493 -7.40 -9.35 3.31
C TYR A 493 -7.68 -8.32 2.22
N ARG A 494 -8.95 -8.15 1.88
CA ARG A 494 -9.47 -7.15 0.94
C ARG A 494 -10.51 -6.30 1.64
N VAL A 495 -10.42 -4.99 1.42
CA VAL A 495 -11.47 -4.04 1.79
C VAL A 495 -12.16 -3.58 0.51
N THR A 496 -13.48 -3.63 0.49
CA THR A 496 -14.32 -3.03 -0.56
C THR A 496 -15.19 -1.96 0.07
N ASP A 497 -15.04 -0.72 -0.38
CA ASP A 497 -15.75 0.42 0.15
C ASP A 497 -17.14 0.61 -0.49
N PRO A 498 -17.98 1.54 0.00
CA PRO A 498 -19.32 1.76 -0.55
C PRO A 498 -19.36 2.24 -2.00
N ALA A 499 -18.25 2.76 -2.54
CA ALA A 499 -18.13 3.15 -3.95
C ALA A 499 -17.71 1.97 -4.85
N GLY A 500 -17.40 0.80 -4.27
CA GLY A 500 -16.86 -0.36 -4.96
C GLY A 500 -15.34 -0.35 -5.07
N VAL A 501 -14.63 0.66 -4.54
CA VAL A 501 -13.17 0.72 -4.58
C VAL A 501 -12.59 -0.29 -3.60
N THR A 502 -11.55 -0.98 -4.05
CA THR A 502 -10.93 -2.09 -3.36
C THR A 502 -9.47 -1.87 -3.05
N ALA A 503 -9.03 -2.43 -1.92
CA ALA A 503 -7.63 -2.50 -1.56
C ALA A 503 -7.34 -3.81 -0.80
N ASP A 504 -6.24 -4.43 -1.15
CA ASP A 504 -5.72 -5.69 -0.64
C ASP A 504 -4.50 -5.40 0.25
N GLY A 505 -4.33 -6.26 1.25
CA GLY A 505 -3.25 -6.21 2.21
C GLY A 505 -2.99 -7.60 2.81
N GLN A 506 -2.01 -7.66 3.69
CA GLN A 506 -1.67 -8.88 4.42
C GLN A 506 -1.18 -8.59 5.84
N PHE A 507 -1.21 -9.63 6.67
CA PHE A 507 -0.55 -9.66 7.97
C PHE A 507 -0.23 -11.11 8.36
N THR A 508 0.70 -11.29 9.29
CA THR A 508 1.00 -12.61 9.88
C THR A 508 0.66 -12.60 11.36
N THR A 509 -0.11 -13.60 11.82
CA THR A 509 -0.41 -13.80 13.24
C THR A 509 0.85 -14.19 14.00
N ALA A 510 0.91 -13.81 15.28
CA ALA A 510 2.05 -14.17 16.11
C ALA A 510 2.12 -15.69 16.34
N ALA A 511 3.33 -16.24 16.37
CA ALA A 511 3.53 -17.65 16.73
C ALA A 511 3.18 -17.92 18.20
N GLU A 512 2.78 -19.17 18.51
CA GLU A 512 2.41 -19.58 19.87
C GLU A 512 3.62 -19.53 20.83
N VAL A 513 3.38 -19.13 22.08
CA VAL A 513 4.41 -19.21 23.13
C VAL A 513 4.90 -20.66 23.25
N GLY A 514 6.22 -20.85 23.12
CA GLY A 514 6.89 -22.15 23.04
C GLY A 514 7.60 -22.40 21.71
N SER A 515 7.28 -21.64 20.65
CA SER A 515 8.01 -21.67 19.37
C SER A 515 9.08 -20.57 19.27
N TYR A 516 10.01 -20.73 18.32
CA TYR A 516 11.08 -19.77 18.04
C TYR A 516 11.23 -19.59 16.52
N GLU A 517 10.47 -18.65 15.96
CA GLU A 517 10.43 -18.38 14.51
C GLU A 517 11.28 -17.16 14.11
N GLY A 518 11.75 -16.40 15.11
CA GLY A 518 12.41 -15.12 14.90
C GLY A 518 11.43 -13.98 14.65
N LEU A 519 11.95 -12.76 14.63
CA LEU A 519 11.14 -11.55 14.40
C LEU A 519 11.99 -10.43 13.83
N ARG A 520 11.48 -9.76 12.80
CA ARG A 520 11.97 -8.47 12.31
C ARG A 520 10.89 -7.41 12.50
N PHE A 521 11.16 -6.41 13.33
CA PHE A 521 10.23 -5.30 13.55
C PHE A 521 10.90 -3.95 13.33
N GLY A 522 10.10 -2.96 12.91
CA GLY A 522 10.50 -1.56 12.79
C GLY A 522 9.94 -0.73 13.94
N VAL A 523 10.62 0.36 14.28
CA VAL A 523 10.19 1.32 15.30
C VAL A 523 10.48 2.72 14.80
N VAL A 524 9.54 3.63 15.03
CA VAL A 524 9.69 5.05 14.72
C VAL A 524 9.01 5.90 15.79
N GLY A 525 9.52 7.11 16.00
CA GLY A 525 8.87 8.18 16.74
C GLY A 525 9.34 9.53 16.17
N ASP A 526 8.65 10.61 16.55
CA ASP A 526 9.13 11.99 16.43
C ASP A 526 9.30 12.52 15.00
N TRP A 527 8.28 12.41 14.15
CA TRP A 527 8.35 12.88 12.75
C TRP A 527 7.69 14.24 12.48
N GLN A 528 8.06 15.27 13.26
CA GLN A 528 7.52 16.64 13.29
C GLN A 528 6.93 17.26 11.99
N GLU A 529 7.51 16.97 10.83
CA GLU A 529 7.14 17.56 9.55
C GLU A 529 5.90 16.88 8.93
N PRO A 530 5.05 17.61 8.18
CA PRO A 530 4.00 16.96 7.39
C PRO A 530 4.63 16.05 6.30
N PRO A 531 3.89 15.03 5.82
CA PRO A 531 4.37 14.18 4.75
C PRO A 531 4.74 14.96 3.48
N PRO A 532 5.58 14.39 2.58
CA PRO A 532 6.07 13.01 2.60
C PRO A 532 7.16 12.79 3.65
N PHE A 533 7.16 11.63 4.33
CA PHE A 533 8.15 11.26 5.34
C PHE A 533 9.35 10.54 4.68
N PRO A 534 10.49 11.22 4.41
CA PRO A 534 11.60 10.60 3.70
C PRO A 534 12.29 9.52 4.54
N SER A 535 12.14 9.56 5.87
CA SER A 535 12.66 8.54 6.79
C SER A 535 11.95 7.20 6.69
N LEU A 536 10.75 7.15 6.11
CA LEU A 536 9.93 5.95 6.04
C LEU A 536 9.93 5.27 4.67
N VAL A 537 10.44 5.94 3.63
CA VAL A 537 10.30 5.47 2.23
C VAL A 537 10.90 4.08 2.00
N ASN A 538 11.94 3.72 2.76
CA ASN A 538 12.62 2.42 2.64
C ASN A 538 12.07 1.35 3.59
N VAL A 539 11.04 1.66 4.40
CA VAL A 539 10.51 0.74 5.42
C VAL A 539 9.73 -0.41 4.80
N PRO A 540 8.85 -0.20 3.80
CA PRO A 540 8.12 -1.29 3.16
C PRO A 540 9.04 -2.39 2.59
N GLU A 541 10.24 -2.02 2.11
CA GLU A 541 11.24 -2.94 1.57
C GLU A 541 11.95 -3.82 2.62
N ARG A 542 11.65 -3.66 3.93
CA ARG A 542 12.39 -4.35 5.00
C ARG A 542 11.83 -5.71 5.40
N ASN A 543 10.70 -6.15 4.84
CA ASN A 543 9.99 -7.36 5.25
C ASN A 543 9.83 -7.42 6.78
N LEU A 544 9.08 -6.46 7.32
CA LEU A 544 8.81 -6.38 8.76
C LEU A 544 7.58 -7.22 9.11
N ASP A 545 7.65 -7.95 10.22
CA ASP A 545 6.53 -8.68 10.82
C ASP A 545 5.64 -7.76 11.67
N LEU A 546 6.21 -6.65 12.15
CA LEU A 546 5.54 -5.67 13.01
C LEU A 546 6.18 -4.29 12.83
N PHE A 547 5.36 -3.24 12.89
CA PHE A 547 5.84 -1.87 12.95
C PHE A 547 5.26 -1.13 14.18
N ILE A 548 6.14 -0.53 14.96
CA ILE A 548 5.80 0.17 16.20
C ILE A 548 5.85 1.68 15.97
N GLN A 549 4.69 2.32 16.03
CA GLN A 549 4.51 3.77 16.08
C GLN A 549 4.65 4.22 17.55
N HIS A 550 5.87 4.58 17.93
CA HIS A 550 6.30 4.68 19.31
C HIS A 550 5.97 6.01 20.00
N SER A 551 5.68 7.09 19.25
CA SER A 551 5.35 8.42 19.78
C SER A 551 5.10 9.43 18.65
N ASP A 552 4.57 10.60 19.00
CA ASP A 552 4.64 11.83 18.21
C ASP A 552 4.13 11.70 16.78
N ASN A 553 2.98 11.07 16.65
CA ASN A 553 2.42 10.65 15.38
C ASN A 553 1.87 11.81 14.53
N ILE A 554 1.49 12.95 15.14
CA ILE A 554 0.78 14.03 14.42
C ILE A 554 1.23 15.47 14.70
N TYR A 555 1.94 15.74 15.80
CA TYR A 555 2.29 17.10 16.23
C TYR A 555 1.09 18.07 16.21
N ALA A 556 0.12 17.80 17.08
CA ALA A 556 -1.14 18.52 17.22
C ALA A 556 -0.98 20.00 17.61
N ASP A 557 0.17 20.39 18.12
CA ASP A 557 0.54 21.72 18.60
C ASP A 557 1.53 22.44 17.66
N ILE A 558 1.59 21.99 16.41
CA ILE A 558 2.35 22.63 15.34
C ILE A 558 1.43 22.90 14.15
N SER A 559 1.58 24.07 13.53
CA SER A 559 0.84 24.42 12.32
C SER A 559 1.31 23.60 11.13
N THR A 560 0.37 22.99 10.39
CA THR A 560 0.65 22.29 9.12
C THR A 560 -0.22 22.83 7.98
N PRO A 561 0.05 22.49 6.71
CA PRO A 561 -0.79 22.90 5.59
C PRO A 561 -2.27 22.51 5.74
N ALA A 562 -2.58 21.31 6.22
CA ALA A 562 -3.96 20.87 6.42
C ALA A 562 -4.66 21.57 7.59
N VAL A 563 -3.90 21.91 8.65
CA VAL A 563 -4.42 22.56 9.86
C VAL A 563 -3.50 23.73 10.25
N PRO A 564 -3.72 24.94 9.69
CA PRO A 564 -2.80 26.07 9.83
C PRO A 564 -3.00 26.84 11.17
N ILE A 565 -2.97 26.11 12.30
CA ILE A 565 -3.12 26.63 13.66
C ILE A 565 -2.01 26.09 14.57
N SER A 566 -1.65 26.83 15.61
CA SER A 566 -0.59 26.43 16.54
C SER A 566 -1.00 25.44 17.62
N GLN A 567 -2.29 25.08 17.69
CA GLN A 567 -2.82 24.08 18.64
C GLN A 567 -4.18 23.60 18.14
N THR A 568 -4.23 22.34 17.76
CA THR A 568 -5.46 21.59 17.49
C THR A 568 -6.28 21.44 18.76
N ARG A 569 -7.61 21.59 18.66
CA ARG A 569 -8.51 21.57 19.84
C ARG A 569 -9.76 20.74 19.64
N THR A 570 -10.30 20.73 18.43
CA THR A 570 -11.57 20.07 18.10
C THR A 570 -11.33 18.69 17.47
N LEU A 571 -12.32 17.80 17.55
CA LEU A 571 -12.27 16.51 16.87
C LEU A 571 -11.97 16.67 15.37
N GLU A 572 -12.61 17.63 14.70
CA GLU A 572 -12.40 17.89 13.27
C GLU A 572 -10.95 18.25 12.95
N GLU A 573 -10.34 19.15 13.72
CA GLU A 573 -8.93 19.53 13.55
C GLU A 573 -7.98 18.35 13.82
N PHE A 574 -8.23 17.52 14.85
CA PHE A 574 -7.43 16.31 15.10
C PHE A 574 -7.56 15.29 13.97
N ARG A 575 -8.76 15.08 13.44
CA ARG A 575 -8.99 14.18 12.30
C ARG A 575 -8.28 14.68 11.05
N LEU A 576 -8.29 15.98 10.78
CA LEU A 576 -7.55 16.58 9.67
C LEU A 576 -6.03 16.36 9.81
N LYS A 577 -5.47 16.46 11.04
CA LYS A 577 -4.06 16.15 11.31
C LYS A 577 -3.70 14.70 10.99
N TYR A 578 -4.47 13.73 11.48
CA TYR A 578 -4.22 12.33 11.14
C TYR A 578 -4.43 12.04 9.65
N ASN A 579 -5.46 12.63 9.05
CA ASN A 579 -5.69 12.50 7.62
C ASN A 579 -4.50 13.01 6.81
N GLU A 580 -3.89 14.13 7.19
CA GLU A 580 -2.69 14.67 6.56
C GLU A 580 -1.54 13.65 6.61
N VAL A 581 -1.23 13.10 7.81
CA VAL A 581 -0.17 12.11 8.03
C VAL A 581 -0.34 10.84 7.18
N TYR A 582 -1.59 10.42 6.93
CA TYR A 582 -1.89 9.24 6.13
C TYR A 582 -2.37 9.57 4.71
N SER A 583 -2.18 10.79 4.23
CA SER A 583 -2.59 11.19 2.87
C SER A 583 -1.43 11.13 1.89
N SER A 584 -1.77 11.05 0.60
CA SER A 584 -0.80 11.20 -0.47
C SER A 584 -0.35 12.66 -0.59
N VAL A 585 0.94 12.93 -0.43
CA VAL A 585 1.55 14.24 -0.70
C VAL A 585 2.57 14.10 -1.81
N LEU A 586 2.47 14.93 -2.85
CA LEU A 586 3.26 14.81 -4.08
C LEU A 586 3.17 13.41 -4.71
N GLY A 587 2.03 12.74 -4.56
CA GLY A 587 1.81 11.36 -5.02
C GLY A 587 2.49 10.28 -4.17
N PHE A 588 2.97 10.58 -2.96
CA PHE A 588 3.52 9.59 -2.04
C PHE A 588 2.62 9.37 -0.84
N ASN A 589 2.25 8.10 -0.56
CA ASN A 589 1.62 7.70 0.70
C ASN A 589 2.34 6.50 1.33
N THR A 590 3.52 6.77 1.89
CA THR A 590 4.38 5.75 2.51
C THR A 590 3.68 5.00 3.65
N MET A 591 2.82 5.71 4.39
CA MET A 591 2.09 5.11 5.51
C MET A 591 1.03 4.12 5.04
N ALA A 592 0.28 4.43 3.98
CA ALA A 592 -0.67 3.46 3.41
C ALA A 592 0.04 2.21 2.88
N ASN A 593 1.16 2.39 2.17
CA ASN A 593 1.96 1.27 1.64
C ASN A 593 2.52 0.38 2.75
N LEU A 594 2.96 0.96 3.85
CA LEU A 594 3.44 0.23 5.03
C LEU A 594 2.30 -0.52 5.74
N ARG A 595 1.22 0.19 6.07
CA ARG A 595 0.16 -0.31 6.97
C ARG A 595 -0.71 -1.39 6.35
N ARG A 596 -0.81 -1.45 5.01
CA ARG A 596 -1.55 -2.51 4.33
C ARG A 596 -0.89 -3.89 4.46
N ASN A 597 0.44 -3.94 4.64
CA ASN A 597 1.22 -5.18 4.61
C ASN A 597 1.93 -5.51 5.93
N VAL A 598 2.04 -4.53 6.83
CA VAL A 598 2.73 -4.69 8.12
C VAL A 598 1.80 -4.26 9.27
N PRO A 599 1.53 -5.16 10.22
CA PRO A 599 0.74 -4.83 11.41
C PRO A 599 1.30 -3.66 12.21
N ILE A 600 0.40 -2.85 12.76
CA ILE A 600 0.74 -1.71 13.61
C ILE A 600 0.47 -1.99 15.09
N LEU A 601 1.44 -1.63 15.92
CA LEU A 601 1.22 -1.25 17.32
C LEU A 601 1.55 0.23 17.47
N ALA A 602 0.70 1.00 18.15
CA ALA A 602 0.91 2.43 18.35
C ALA A 602 0.69 2.84 19.80
N THR A 603 1.42 3.88 20.22
CA THR A 603 1.19 4.60 21.48
C THR A 603 1.40 6.10 21.27
N ILE A 604 1.13 6.87 22.32
CA ILE A 604 1.27 8.33 22.34
C ILE A 604 2.57 8.74 23.02
N ASP A 605 3.02 9.96 22.71
CA ASP A 605 3.73 10.80 23.65
C ASP A 605 2.94 12.10 23.91
N ASP A 606 3.58 13.27 23.94
CA ASP A 606 2.91 14.53 24.22
C ASP A 606 2.29 15.17 22.99
N HIS A 607 2.97 15.10 21.84
CA HIS A 607 2.58 15.81 20.63
C HIS A 607 1.31 15.26 19.95
N GLU A 608 0.74 14.13 20.40
CA GLU A 608 -0.65 13.78 20.09
C GLU A 608 -1.66 14.75 20.67
N VAL A 609 -1.30 15.48 21.74
CA VAL A 609 -2.17 16.44 22.43
C VAL A 609 -1.56 17.83 22.40
N THR A 610 -0.44 18.02 23.10
CA THR A 610 0.32 19.27 23.23
C THR A 610 1.61 19.00 24.01
N ASN A 611 2.72 19.59 23.58
CA ASN A 611 4.06 19.41 24.13
C ASN A 611 4.09 19.42 25.67
N ASP A 612 4.82 18.50 26.30
CA ASP A 612 5.02 18.41 27.74
C ASP A 612 3.75 18.23 28.61
N PHE A 613 2.62 17.75 28.09
CA PHE A 613 1.47 17.49 28.97
C PHE A 613 1.75 16.35 29.98
N ALA A 614 1.04 16.40 31.12
CA ALA A 614 1.07 15.39 32.18
C ALA A 614 -0.37 15.06 32.61
N GLY A 615 -0.96 14.01 32.03
CA GLY A 615 -2.41 13.76 32.13
C GLY A 615 -2.92 13.56 33.56
N GLY A 616 -2.13 12.93 34.43
CA GLY A 616 -2.48 12.70 35.83
C GLY A 616 -2.29 13.92 36.76
N ALA A 617 -1.85 15.06 36.22
CA ALA A 617 -1.70 16.30 36.97
C ALA A 617 -3.02 17.12 36.97
N SER A 618 -3.16 18.04 37.93
CA SER A 618 -4.31 18.97 37.91
C SER A 618 -4.18 20.00 36.80
N GLN A 619 -5.30 20.45 36.24
CA GLN A 619 -5.30 21.46 35.16
C GLN A 619 -4.60 22.76 35.58
N ALA A 620 -4.77 23.18 36.84
CA ALA A 620 -4.07 24.34 37.39
C ALA A 620 -2.52 24.24 37.37
N SER A 621 -1.96 23.03 37.32
CA SER A 621 -0.51 22.81 37.28
C SER A 621 0.10 23.08 35.90
N ASP A 622 -0.70 23.04 34.83
CA ASP A 622 -0.25 23.31 33.45
C ASP A 622 0.37 24.71 33.32
N ALA A 623 -0.26 25.70 33.94
CA ALA A 623 0.23 27.09 33.95
C ALA A 623 1.60 27.26 34.64
N LEU A 624 2.01 26.30 35.49
CA LEU A 624 3.31 26.30 36.18
C LEU A 624 4.39 25.57 35.36
N ASN A 625 4.01 24.66 34.46
CA ASN A 625 4.90 23.86 33.63
C ASN A 625 5.12 24.44 32.23
N ALA A 626 4.39 25.49 31.83
CA ALA A 626 4.39 26.11 30.50
C ALA A 626 5.68 26.89 30.11
N GLY A 627 6.88 26.40 30.45
CA GLY A 627 8.16 27.01 30.12
C GLY A 627 8.27 27.46 28.65
N ASN A 628 8.78 28.69 28.46
CA ASN A 628 9.17 29.41 27.23
C ASN A 628 8.24 29.50 25.99
N PHE A 629 7.16 28.73 25.86
CA PHE A 629 6.36 28.70 24.62
C PHE A 629 4.90 29.17 24.75
N ILE A 630 4.45 29.61 25.93
CA ILE A 630 3.09 30.15 26.11
C ILE A 630 3.12 31.52 26.79
N THR A 631 2.21 32.39 26.33
CA THR A 631 1.91 33.67 26.96
C THR A 631 1.60 33.47 28.45
N PRO A 632 2.28 34.16 29.39
CA PRO A 632 2.01 34.03 30.82
C PRO A 632 0.53 34.27 31.14
N GLY A 633 -0.13 33.29 31.78
CA GLY A 633 -1.53 33.37 32.21
C GLY A 633 -2.56 32.62 31.35
N PHE A 634 -2.14 31.82 30.36
CA PHE A 634 -3.01 30.93 29.61
C PHE A 634 -2.77 29.47 30.01
N SER A 635 -3.78 28.79 30.55
CA SER A 635 -3.75 27.33 30.72
C SER A 635 -4.33 26.64 29.49
N ARG A 636 -3.66 25.59 29.00
CA ARG A 636 -4.09 24.82 27.83
C ARG A 636 -5.29 23.94 28.12
N PHE A 637 -5.39 23.46 29.36
CA PHE A 637 -6.38 22.48 29.78
C PHE A 637 -7.45 23.05 30.73
N GLY A 638 -7.22 24.24 31.30
CA GLY A 638 -8.10 24.87 32.29
C GLY A 638 -7.35 25.24 33.59
N ASP A 639 -7.97 25.97 34.50
CA ASP A 639 -7.36 26.45 35.75
C ASP A 639 -7.91 25.74 37.01
N ASP A 640 -8.65 24.65 36.83
CA ASP A 640 -9.23 23.89 37.94
C ASP A 640 -8.12 23.10 38.70
N PRO A 641 -7.92 23.34 40.01
CA PRO A 641 -6.91 22.64 40.79
C PRO A 641 -7.32 21.22 41.20
N THR A 642 -8.57 20.83 40.94
CA THR A 642 -9.16 19.53 41.30
C THR A 642 -9.45 18.64 40.11
N ALA A 643 -9.69 19.21 38.92
CA ALA A 643 -9.85 18.45 37.68
C ALA A 643 -8.48 18.05 37.12
N LEU A 644 -8.40 16.86 36.52
CA LEU A 644 -7.17 16.37 35.90
C LEU A 644 -7.04 16.87 34.46
N ILE A 645 -5.81 16.85 33.94
CA ILE A 645 -5.52 17.19 32.54
C ILE A 645 -6.11 16.13 31.60
N ASN A 646 -6.11 14.86 31.98
CA ASN A 646 -6.73 13.80 31.19
C ASN A 646 -8.28 13.83 31.21
N ASP A 647 -8.91 14.58 32.11
CA ASP A 647 -10.35 14.87 32.03
C ASP A 647 -10.68 16.06 31.09
N ALA A 648 -9.66 16.77 30.59
CA ALA A 648 -9.87 18.01 29.85
C ALA A 648 -10.35 17.74 28.41
N PRO A 649 -11.25 18.57 27.85
CA PRO A 649 -11.77 18.39 26.49
C PRO A 649 -10.69 18.30 25.41
N LEU A 650 -9.55 18.98 25.58
CA LEU A 650 -8.44 18.92 24.65
C LEU A 650 -7.83 17.51 24.58
N TYR A 651 -7.54 16.90 25.73
CA TYR A 651 -7.02 15.54 25.79
C TYR A 651 -8.06 14.52 25.32
N GLU A 652 -9.32 14.67 25.74
CA GLU A 652 -10.39 13.75 25.34
C GLU A 652 -10.61 13.71 23.83
N ASN A 653 -10.61 14.88 23.18
CA ASN A 653 -10.71 14.96 21.73
C ASN A 653 -9.50 14.30 21.06
N ALA A 654 -8.29 14.58 21.53
CA ALA A 654 -7.06 14.00 20.98
C ALA A 654 -7.07 12.46 21.06
N MET A 655 -7.40 11.93 22.23
CA MET A 655 -7.36 10.48 22.45
C MET A 655 -8.52 9.74 21.79
N GLN A 656 -9.69 10.39 21.62
CA GLN A 656 -10.74 9.84 20.79
C GLN A 656 -10.24 9.65 19.35
N VAL A 657 -9.62 10.67 18.76
CA VAL A 657 -9.14 10.59 17.39
C VAL A 657 -7.94 9.63 17.25
N PHE A 658 -7.04 9.57 18.24
CA PHE A 658 -5.99 8.54 18.27
C PHE A 658 -6.61 7.12 18.15
N GLN A 659 -7.65 6.82 18.93
CA GLN A 659 -8.35 5.55 18.85
C GLN A 659 -9.06 5.34 17.50
N GLU A 660 -9.63 6.38 16.89
CA GLU A 660 -10.27 6.31 15.57
C GLU A 660 -9.25 5.95 14.46
N PHE A 661 -8.03 6.49 14.52
CA PHE A 661 -7.05 6.42 13.43
C PHE A 661 -6.02 5.30 13.55
N GLN A 662 -5.97 4.66 14.71
CA GLN A 662 -5.09 3.51 14.96
C GLN A 662 -5.86 2.19 14.80
N PRO A 663 -5.28 1.18 14.12
CA PRO A 663 -5.90 -0.13 13.92
C PRO A 663 -5.76 -0.99 15.18
N LEU A 664 -6.20 -0.44 16.32
CA LEU A 664 -6.05 -1.00 17.65
C LEU A 664 -7.43 -1.21 18.29
N GLU A 665 -7.51 -2.16 19.20
CA GLU A 665 -8.69 -2.37 20.04
C GLU A 665 -8.97 -1.14 20.92
N ASN A 666 -10.23 -0.71 20.97
CA ASN A 666 -10.66 0.32 21.89
C ASN A 666 -10.84 -0.27 23.30
N ARG A 667 -9.82 -0.09 24.15
CA ARG A 667 -9.84 -0.50 25.56
C ARG A 667 -9.95 0.70 26.49
N PHE A 668 -10.62 0.49 27.62
CA PHE A 668 -10.76 1.48 28.69
C PHE A 668 -10.44 0.83 30.03
N TYR A 669 -9.78 1.58 30.90
CA TYR A 669 -9.59 1.19 32.29
C TYR A 669 -10.93 1.27 33.02
N ALA A 670 -11.21 0.25 33.83
CA ALA A 670 -12.38 0.19 34.70
C ALA A 670 -11.98 -0.39 36.05
N ASN A 671 -12.72 -0.03 37.11
CA ASN A 671 -12.48 -0.51 38.48
C ASN A 671 -11.07 -0.18 38.98
N THR A 672 -10.58 1.03 38.71
CA THR A 672 -9.19 1.42 38.98
C THR A 672 -8.85 1.53 40.46
N GLY A 673 -9.83 1.44 41.35
CA GLY A 673 -9.63 1.30 42.78
C GLY A 673 -9.30 2.65 43.42
N SER A 674 -8.13 2.77 44.04
CA SER A 674 -7.67 3.99 44.72
C SER A 674 -7.03 5.02 43.80
N ASP A 675 -6.80 4.69 42.53
CA ASP A 675 -6.19 5.61 41.56
C ASP A 675 -7.26 6.20 40.63
N PRO A 676 -7.89 7.33 41.00
CA PRO A 676 -8.96 7.93 40.21
C PRO A 676 -8.47 8.49 38.87
N ARG A 677 -7.15 8.69 38.69
CA ARG A 677 -6.57 9.23 37.45
C ARG A 677 -6.79 8.35 36.23
N MET A 678 -7.16 7.09 36.43
CA MET A 678 -7.26 6.10 35.36
C MET A 678 -8.72 5.68 35.09
N ASP A 679 -9.70 6.08 35.91
CA ASP A 679 -11.04 5.50 35.81
C ASP A 679 -11.78 6.02 34.57
N GLY A 680 -12.24 5.12 33.69
CA GLY A 680 -12.90 5.50 32.44
C GLY A 680 -11.94 5.97 31.35
N GLU A 681 -10.64 6.02 31.64
CA GLU A 681 -9.61 6.46 30.70
C GLU A 681 -9.22 5.39 29.69
N ARG A 682 -8.68 5.82 28.55
CA ARG A 682 -8.27 4.91 27.48
C ARG A 682 -7.07 4.07 27.92
N GLN A 683 -7.14 2.77 27.67
CA GLN A 683 -6.07 1.82 27.97
C GLN A 683 -5.23 1.59 26.71
N LEU A 684 -4.19 2.42 26.53
CA LEU A 684 -3.27 2.31 25.40
C LEU A 684 -2.19 1.24 25.60
N TYR A 685 -1.90 0.85 26.85
CA TYR A 685 -0.93 -0.19 27.16
C TYR A 685 -1.18 -1.49 26.36
N ARG A 686 -0.12 -2.05 25.77
CA ARG A 686 -0.14 -3.34 25.08
C ARG A 686 0.95 -4.28 25.59
N TYR A 687 0.54 -5.54 25.80
CA TYR A 687 1.42 -6.69 25.92
C TYR A 687 1.17 -7.60 24.73
N ARG A 688 2.22 -7.94 23.97
CA ARG A 688 2.18 -8.84 22.81
C ARG A 688 3.37 -9.76 22.81
N THR A 689 3.15 -11.02 22.48
CA THR A 689 4.19 -12.04 22.37
C THR A 689 4.27 -12.53 20.93
N TYR A 690 5.49 -12.79 20.45
CA TYR A 690 5.77 -13.42 19.17
C TYR A 690 6.60 -14.66 19.46
N GLY A 691 5.94 -15.82 19.51
CA GLY A 691 6.52 -17.05 20.05
C GLY A 691 7.10 -16.86 21.45
N SER A 692 8.16 -17.61 21.72
CA SER A 692 9.08 -17.41 22.85
C SER A 692 10.31 -16.55 22.48
N ASP A 693 10.32 -15.94 21.30
CA ASP A 693 11.38 -15.02 20.88
C ASP A 693 11.26 -13.68 21.60
N VAL A 694 10.08 -13.04 21.50
CA VAL A 694 9.91 -11.64 21.88
C VAL A 694 8.61 -11.38 22.64
N ALA A 695 8.71 -10.56 23.69
CA ALA A 695 7.60 -9.91 24.35
C ALA A 695 7.75 -8.38 24.24
N PHE A 696 6.70 -7.74 23.73
CA PHE A 696 6.57 -6.29 23.64
C PHE A 696 5.68 -5.75 24.74
N PHE A 697 6.16 -4.69 25.40
CA PHE A 697 5.44 -3.95 26.43
C PHE A 697 5.36 -2.49 25.99
N VAL A 698 4.30 -2.14 25.26
CA VAL A 698 4.06 -0.78 24.78
C VAL A 698 3.36 0.00 25.87
N THR A 699 4.05 0.98 26.45
CA THR A 699 3.53 1.79 27.56
C THR A 699 2.93 3.10 27.09
N ASP A 700 2.20 3.73 27.99
CA ASP A 700 1.62 5.06 27.93
C ASP A 700 2.17 5.80 29.16
N PRO A 701 3.22 6.61 28.98
CA PRO A 701 3.83 7.35 30.06
C PRO A 701 3.27 8.76 30.23
N ARG A 702 2.20 9.14 29.51
CA ARG A 702 1.69 10.52 29.45
C ARG A 702 0.33 10.68 30.10
N SER A 703 -0.60 9.75 29.85
CA SER A 703 -1.99 9.89 30.28
C SER A 703 -2.16 9.94 31.80
N PHE A 704 -1.26 9.32 32.57
CA PHE A 704 -1.45 9.12 34.02
C PHE A 704 -0.31 9.66 34.88
N ARG A 705 0.71 10.27 34.27
CA ARG A 705 1.88 10.77 35.00
C ARG A 705 1.54 11.98 35.85
N ASP A 706 2.25 12.13 36.97
CA ASP A 706 2.17 13.35 37.76
C ASP A 706 2.89 14.52 37.07
N ALA A 707 2.61 15.74 37.55
CA ALA A 707 3.24 16.97 37.08
C ALA A 707 4.77 16.86 37.02
N GLN A 708 5.35 17.48 35.99
CA GLN A 708 6.80 17.66 35.89
C GLN A 708 7.33 18.46 37.09
N LEU A 709 8.59 18.18 37.44
CA LEU A 709 9.26 18.93 38.49
C LEU A 709 9.86 20.21 37.92
N VAL A 710 9.90 21.26 38.74
CA VAL A 710 10.61 22.48 38.39
C VAL A 710 12.11 22.19 38.32
N ASN A 711 12.69 22.39 37.14
CA ASN A 711 14.11 22.18 36.88
C ASN A 711 14.98 22.85 37.96
N ALA A 712 15.97 22.10 38.46
CA ALA A 712 16.96 22.64 39.38
C ALA A 712 17.92 23.59 38.65
N ASP A 713 18.19 24.75 39.24
CA ASP A 713 19.42 25.46 38.93
C ASP A 713 20.59 24.61 39.46
N ILE A 714 21.35 24.01 38.54
CA ILE A 714 22.49 23.14 38.87
C ILE A 714 23.64 23.86 39.58
N THR A 715 23.57 25.19 39.67
CA THR A 715 24.52 26.01 40.44
C THR A 715 24.03 26.32 41.84
N ASN A 716 22.76 26.03 42.15
CA ASN A 716 22.14 26.25 43.46
C ASN A 716 21.93 24.91 44.21
N PRO A 717 22.74 24.61 45.25
CA PRO A 717 22.62 23.37 46.01
C PRO A 717 21.24 23.15 46.65
N ALA A 718 20.51 24.22 46.99
CA ALA A 718 19.16 24.10 47.55
C ALA A 718 18.14 23.66 46.50
N ASP A 719 18.25 24.14 45.27
CA ASP A 719 17.38 23.73 44.16
C ASP A 719 17.68 22.28 43.75
N ILE A 720 18.95 21.88 43.73
CA ILE A 720 19.34 20.48 43.52
C ILE A 720 18.75 19.59 44.62
N ALA A 721 18.88 19.98 45.89
CA ALA A 721 18.35 19.20 47.01
C ALA A 721 16.82 19.07 46.95
N ARG A 722 16.12 20.16 46.58
CA ARG A 722 14.66 20.15 46.33
C ARG A 722 14.32 19.15 45.22
N PHE A 723 14.91 19.33 44.04
CA PHE A 723 14.62 18.50 42.87
C PHE A 723 14.88 17.01 43.16
N LEU A 724 15.98 16.68 43.85
CA LEU A 724 16.26 15.30 44.24
C LEU A 724 15.22 14.76 45.24
N ALA A 725 14.83 15.56 46.24
CA ALA A 725 13.81 15.14 47.21
C ALA A 725 12.45 14.88 46.54
N GLU A 726 12.04 15.75 45.61
CA GLU A 726 10.80 15.61 44.84
C GLU A 726 10.88 14.48 43.80
N ALA A 727 12.04 14.28 43.17
CA ALA A 727 12.25 13.22 42.18
C ALA A 727 12.23 11.83 42.82
N PHE A 728 12.69 11.70 44.07
CA PHE A 728 12.66 10.45 44.83
C PHE A 728 11.43 10.29 45.74
N ASP A 729 10.40 11.13 45.59
CA ASP A 729 9.13 10.93 46.27
C ASP A 729 8.49 9.62 45.77
N PRO A 730 8.33 8.59 46.64
CA PRO A 730 7.81 7.29 46.22
C PRO A 730 6.32 7.31 45.87
N THR A 731 5.62 8.42 46.11
CA THR A 731 4.21 8.59 45.74
C THR A 731 4.03 9.06 44.31
N ARG A 732 5.10 9.54 43.66
CA ARG A 732 5.04 9.96 42.26
C ARG A 732 4.96 8.78 41.31
N THR A 733 4.24 8.96 40.21
CA THR A 733 4.09 7.96 39.15
C THR A 733 4.27 8.55 37.75
N MET A 734 4.69 7.68 36.83
CA MET A 734 4.70 7.93 35.40
C MET A 734 3.59 7.16 34.68
N LEU A 735 3.24 5.96 35.15
CA LEU A 735 2.31 5.04 34.46
C LEU A 735 0.92 4.96 35.13
N GLY A 736 0.76 5.51 36.33
CA GLY A 736 -0.39 5.17 37.19
C GLY A 736 -0.28 3.78 37.81
N GLU A 737 -1.11 3.48 38.81
CA GLU A 737 -1.03 2.25 39.60
C GLU A 737 -1.35 1.00 38.75
N ARG A 738 -2.45 1.04 37.99
CA ARG A 738 -2.96 -0.13 37.26
C ARG A 738 -2.05 -0.56 36.12
N GLN A 739 -1.52 0.39 35.36
CA GLN A 739 -0.61 0.07 34.26
C GLN A 739 0.73 -0.45 34.78
N LEU A 740 1.26 0.15 35.86
CA LEU A 740 2.48 -0.33 36.49
C LEU A 740 2.32 -1.77 37.00
N ASP A 741 1.20 -2.07 37.65
CA ASP A 741 0.93 -3.43 38.13
C ASP A 741 0.75 -4.41 36.98
N ARG A 742 0.06 -4.00 35.91
CA ARG A 742 -0.07 -4.82 34.71
C ARG A 742 1.28 -5.10 34.06
N LEU A 743 2.12 -4.07 33.90
CA LEU A 743 3.47 -4.20 33.37
C LEU A 743 4.31 -5.19 34.18
N LYS A 744 4.27 -5.13 35.52
CA LYS A 744 4.97 -6.08 36.38
C LYS A 744 4.45 -7.52 36.19
N GLN A 745 3.13 -7.69 36.12
CA GLN A 745 2.51 -9.00 35.91
C GLN A 745 2.89 -9.60 34.56
N ASP A 746 2.80 -8.80 33.49
CA ASP A 746 3.11 -9.27 32.14
C ASP A 746 4.62 -9.52 31.98
N LEU A 747 5.51 -8.72 32.60
CA LEU A 747 6.95 -9.00 32.65
C LEU A 747 7.24 -10.32 33.36
N GLN A 748 6.57 -10.57 34.49
CA GLN A 748 6.69 -11.84 35.21
C GLN A 748 6.12 -13.00 34.38
N ALA A 749 5.02 -12.79 33.65
CA ALA A 749 4.45 -13.80 32.77
C ALA A 749 5.40 -14.16 31.63
N ALA A 750 6.00 -13.16 30.96
CA ALA A 750 7.00 -13.38 29.91
C ALA A 750 8.26 -14.06 30.44
N GLU A 751 8.70 -13.75 31.66
CA GLU A 751 9.80 -14.46 32.32
C GLU A 751 9.44 -15.92 32.61
N ASN A 752 8.25 -16.16 33.17
CA ASN A 752 7.78 -17.52 33.48
C ASN A 752 7.56 -18.38 32.22
N ALA A 753 7.26 -17.73 31.09
CA ALA A 753 7.11 -18.35 29.78
C ALA A 753 8.44 -18.54 29.02
N ASP A 754 9.57 -18.22 29.63
CA ASP A 754 10.92 -18.32 29.04
C ASP A 754 11.07 -17.53 27.72
N ILE A 755 10.38 -16.38 27.62
CA ILE A 755 10.50 -15.51 26.45
C ILE A 755 11.87 -14.83 26.46
N THR A 756 12.58 -14.91 25.34
CA THR A 756 13.99 -14.52 25.27
C THR A 756 14.20 -13.01 25.41
N TRP A 757 13.52 -12.23 24.57
CA TRP A 757 13.64 -10.77 24.54
C TRP A 757 12.42 -10.10 25.12
N LYS A 758 12.64 -9.12 26.01
CA LYS A 758 11.59 -8.26 26.56
C LYS A 758 11.89 -6.80 26.18
N PHE A 759 11.10 -6.22 25.29
CA PHE A 759 11.24 -4.82 24.88
C PHE A 759 10.16 -3.98 25.55
N VAL A 760 10.59 -3.05 26.40
CA VAL A 760 9.70 -2.09 27.06
C VAL A 760 9.82 -0.76 26.34
N PHE A 761 8.73 -0.36 25.71
CA PHE A 761 8.61 0.88 24.96
C PHE A 761 8.06 1.97 25.86
N VAL A 762 8.88 3.00 26.10
CA VAL A 762 8.53 4.23 26.82
C VAL A 762 8.92 5.38 25.89
N SER A 763 7.98 6.25 25.54
CA SER A 763 8.23 7.40 24.64
C SER A 763 9.26 8.37 25.24
N GLU A 764 9.23 8.48 26.56
CA GLU A 764 10.12 9.35 27.32
C GLU A 764 11.53 8.76 27.52
N PRO A 765 12.61 9.53 27.23
CA PRO A 765 13.96 9.07 27.48
C PRO A 765 14.17 8.89 29.00
N THR A 766 14.42 7.64 29.40
CA THR A 766 14.73 7.31 30.80
C THR A 766 16.15 7.77 31.15
N GLN A 767 16.25 8.94 31.79
CA GLN A 767 17.51 9.40 32.37
C GLN A 767 17.76 8.71 33.72
N ASN A 768 18.89 8.01 33.83
CA ASN A 768 19.30 7.41 35.10
C ASN A 768 19.92 8.46 36.02
N PHE A 769 19.12 9.02 36.93
CA PHE A 769 19.63 9.85 38.03
C PHE A 769 20.17 8.95 39.15
N GLY A 770 21.42 8.50 39.01
CA GLY A 770 22.16 7.85 40.08
C GLY A 770 23.21 8.78 40.66
N PRO A 771 23.43 8.83 42.00
CA PRO A 771 24.62 9.47 42.53
C PRO A 771 25.83 8.66 42.04
N LEU A 772 26.79 9.32 41.39
CA LEU A 772 28.13 8.80 41.10
C LEU A 772 28.91 8.34 42.36
N LEU A 773 28.29 8.36 43.55
CA LEU A 773 28.88 8.04 44.86
C LEU A 773 27.92 7.22 45.76
N ALA A 774 27.47 6.04 45.34
CA ALA A 774 26.88 5.07 46.28
C ALA A 774 27.18 3.61 45.90
N PRO A 775 28.35 3.05 46.27
CA PRO A 775 28.68 1.64 46.06
C PRO A 775 27.78 0.64 46.84
N THR A 776 26.90 1.12 47.71
CA THR A 776 26.13 0.29 48.65
C THR A 776 24.65 0.09 48.31
N VAL A 777 24.04 0.93 47.47
CA VAL A 777 22.63 0.73 47.04
C VAL A 777 22.52 -0.30 45.91
N LEU A 778 23.57 -0.41 45.08
CA LEU A 778 23.75 -1.50 44.11
C LEU A 778 23.80 -2.89 44.76
N ARG A 779 24.03 -2.98 46.07
CA ARG A 779 24.00 -4.25 46.82
C ARG A 779 22.60 -4.60 47.33
N ALA A 780 21.74 -3.61 47.59
CA ALA A 780 20.38 -3.83 48.07
C ALA A 780 19.40 -4.14 46.92
N MET A 781 19.51 -3.44 45.78
CA MET A 781 18.73 -3.80 44.57
C MET A 781 19.21 -5.10 43.92
N ARG A 782 20.50 -5.45 44.03
CA ARG A 782 20.97 -6.80 43.70
C ARG A 782 20.47 -7.86 44.69
N GLN A 783 20.09 -7.53 45.91
CA GLN A 783 19.60 -8.52 46.89
C GLN A 783 18.08 -8.73 46.82
N SER A 784 17.30 -7.71 46.43
CA SER A 784 15.86 -7.86 46.17
C SER A 784 15.54 -8.35 44.76
N ALA A 785 16.33 -7.97 43.74
CA ALA A 785 16.20 -8.52 42.39
C ALA A 785 16.80 -9.92 42.27
N ALA A 786 17.86 -10.29 43.02
CA ALA A 786 18.39 -11.65 43.00
C ALA A 786 17.54 -12.67 43.77
N SER A 787 16.51 -12.24 44.52
CA SER A 787 15.50 -13.19 45.03
C SER A 787 14.36 -13.48 44.05
N CYS A 788 14.23 -12.72 42.96
CA CYS A 788 13.17 -12.89 41.95
C CYS A 788 13.69 -13.22 40.53
N CYS A 789 14.91 -12.81 40.18
CA CYS A 789 15.49 -13.02 38.85
C CYS A 789 16.90 -13.58 38.99
N SER A 790 17.02 -14.91 38.91
CA SER A 790 18.27 -15.56 38.58
C SER A 790 18.21 -16.00 37.12
N SER A 791 19.19 -15.52 36.35
CA SER A 791 19.48 -15.72 34.91
C SER A 791 18.83 -14.74 33.91
N SER A 792 19.68 -14.11 33.09
CA SER A 792 19.43 -13.60 31.71
C SER A 792 18.80 -12.23 31.40
N MET A 793 18.54 -11.31 32.33
CA MET A 793 18.10 -9.95 31.91
C MET A 793 19.29 -9.04 31.52
N ARG A 794 19.54 -8.85 30.22
CA ARG A 794 20.38 -7.73 29.70
C ARG A 794 19.46 -6.59 29.26
N MET A 795 19.34 -5.54 30.07
CA MET A 795 18.79 -4.26 29.58
C MET A 795 19.72 -3.71 28.50
N VAL A 796 19.23 -3.60 27.27
CA VAL A 796 19.87 -2.80 26.22
C VAL A 796 19.23 -1.41 26.26
N SER A 797 19.75 -0.55 27.13
CA SER A 797 19.60 0.90 26.96
C SER A 797 20.68 1.33 25.97
N ARG A 798 20.35 1.39 24.68
CA ARG A 798 21.15 2.11 23.68
C ARG A 798 20.38 3.35 23.29
N THR A 799 20.65 4.43 24.02
CA THR A 799 20.36 5.80 23.61
C THR A 799 21.09 6.06 22.28
N TRP A 800 20.35 6.58 21.31
CA TRP A 800 20.76 7.24 20.07
C TRP A 800 22.29 7.35 19.82
N CYS A 801 22.77 6.63 18.81
CA CYS A 801 24.15 6.69 18.34
C CYS A 801 24.45 8.03 17.64
N LEU A 802 25.29 8.87 18.24
CA LEU A 802 26.15 9.79 17.50
C LEU A 802 27.45 9.05 17.16
N TRP A 803 27.73 8.82 15.88
CA TRP A 803 29.02 8.28 15.42
C TRP A 803 30.08 9.39 15.48
N LEU A 804 31.15 9.18 16.26
CA LEU A 804 32.42 9.86 16.06
C LEU A 804 33.51 8.80 15.83
N PRO A 805 34.38 8.97 14.81
CA PRO A 805 35.31 7.94 14.38
C PRO A 805 36.42 7.76 15.42
N THR A 806 36.65 6.50 15.80
CA THR A 806 37.77 6.11 16.64
C THR A 806 39.04 6.07 15.81
N SER A 807 39.93 7.03 16.01
CA SER A 807 41.36 6.83 15.76
C SER A 807 42.16 7.59 16.80
N THR A 808 42.72 6.87 17.77
CA THR A 808 44.17 6.82 18.03
C THR A 808 44.42 6.07 19.35
N VAL A 809 45.03 4.91 19.20
CA VAL A 809 45.88 4.28 20.20
C VAL A 809 47.01 5.27 20.52
N LEU A 810 47.27 5.57 21.79
CA LEU A 810 48.61 5.77 22.31
C LEU A 810 48.63 5.63 23.84
N SER A 811 49.76 5.11 24.29
CA SER A 811 50.04 4.46 25.56
C SER A 811 50.37 5.40 26.72
N SER A 812 50.35 4.79 27.92
CA SER A 812 51.27 4.97 29.06
C SER A 812 50.97 6.05 30.10
N THR A 813 50.86 5.56 31.37
CA THR A 813 51.43 6.10 32.64
C THR A 813 51.46 7.63 32.79
N THR A 814 50.75 8.23 33.74
CA THR A 814 50.86 8.13 35.21
C THR A 814 49.64 8.77 35.86
#